data_AF-R6DD97-F1
#
_entry.id   AF-R6DD97-F1
#
_cell.length_a   1.000
_cell.length_b   1.000
_cell.length_c   1.000
_cell.angle_alpha   90.00
_cell.angle_beta   90.00
_cell.angle_gamma   90.00
#
_symmetry.space_group_name_H-M   'P 1'
#
loop_
_entity.id
_entity.type
_entity.pdbx_description
1 polymer ?
#
loop_
_entity_poly.entity_id
_entity_poly.type
_entity_poly.pdbx_seq_one_letter_code
_entity_poly.pdbx_strand_id
1 'polypeptide(L)'
;MKYTKWIVILFCLLGMAACRQDAPRFRIGVAQCSDDSWRHKMNDEILREAMFYDGVSVEIRSAGDDNRRQAEDIHYFIDKGVDLLIISANEAAPMTPIVEEVYQKGIPVVLVDRKILSDKYTAYIGADNYEIGRAVGNYIASSLKGKGNVVELTGLGGSTPAMERHQGFMAAISNFPDVKLIDKADAAWERGPAEVEMDSMLRRNPKIDAVYAHNDRIAPGAYQAAKKVGREKEMMFVGIDALPGKGNGLELVLDSVLDATFIYPTNGDKVLQLAMNILEKKPYPRETVMNTAVVDRTNAHVMQLQTTHISELDRKIETLNGRIGGYLSRVATQQVVMYGGLVILLLVAGLLLVVYKSLRSKNRLNKELSEQKRQLEEQRDKLEEQRDKLEEQRDKLEEQRDQLIQLSHQLEEATHAKLVFFTNISHDFRTPLTLVADPVEHLLADNTLSGDQHRMLMLIQRNVNILLRLVNQILDFRKYENGKMEYTPVPVDILSSFEGWNESFLAAARKKHIHFSFDNMPDTDYHTLADIEKLERIYFNLLSNAFKFTPENGKVTVRLALLTKEGSQWIRFTVSNTGSMISAEHIRSIFERFYKIDMHHAGSGIGLALVKAFVELHGGTISVESDEKQGTVFTVDLPVQACAYETSSLEDSPASSVSEASPLNEALPIEEEELEKNYDSSKPSVLIIDDNADIRSYVHGLLYTDYTVIEAADGSEGIRKAMKYVPDLIISDVMMPGIDGIECCRRLKSELQTCHIPVILLTACSLDEQRIQGYDGGADSYISKPFSSQLLLARVRNLIDSHRRLKQFFGDGQTLAKEDVCDMDKDFVEKFKALIDAKMGDSGLNVEDLGKDMGLSRVQLYRKIKSLTNYSPNELLRIARLKKAASLLASSDMTVAEIGYEVGFSSPSYFTKCYKEQFGESPTDLLKRKG
;
A
#
# COMPACT_ATOMS: atom_id res chain seq x y z
N MET A 1 15.96 -53.77 8.61
CA MET A 1 16.83 -53.08 9.60
C MET A 1 17.80 -52.01 9.02
N LYS A 2 17.76 -51.63 7.73
CA LYS A 2 18.71 -50.62 7.17
C LYS A 2 18.13 -49.22 6.89
N TYR A 3 16.81 -49.02 7.00
CA TYR A 3 16.16 -47.74 6.65
C TYR A 3 15.96 -46.78 7.83
N THR A 4 15.96 -47.28 9.07
CA THR A 4 15.83 -46.47 10.28
C THR A 4 16.99 -45.51 10.51
N LYS A 5 18.22 -45.86 10.08
CA LYS A 5 19.38 -44.95 10.15
C LYS A 5 19.28 -43.76 9.18
N TRP A 6 18.61 -43.92 8.04
CA TRP A 6 18.45 -42.84 7.04
C TRP A 6 17.34 -41.86 7.43
N ILE A 7 16.29 -42.33 8.10
CA ILE A 7 15.22 -41.47 8.64
C ILE A 7 15.75 -40.56 9.75
N VAL A 8 16.64 -41.07 10.62
CA VAL A 8 17.30 -40.26 11.65
C VAL A 8 18.22 -39.20 11.05
N ILE A 9 18.96 -39.53 9.98
CA ILE A 9 19.81 -38.55 9.28
C ILE A 9 18.97 -37.48 8.57
N LEU A 10 17.83 -37.85 7.99
CA LEU A 10 16.89 -36.91 7.36
C LEU A 10 16.25 -35.97 8.39
N PHE A 11 15.90 -36.47 9.57
CA PHE A 11 15.40 -35.66 10.69
C PHE A 11 16.49 -34.73 11.26
N CYS A 12 17.75 -35.17 11.33
CA CYS A 12 18.87 -34.32 11.72
C CYS A 12 19.15 -33.20 10.69
N LEU A 13 18.91 -33.44 9.39
CA LEU A 13 19.03 -32.43 8.33
C LEU A 13 17.89 -31.39 8.37
N LEU A 14 16.66 -31.81 8.66
CA LEU A 14 15.52 -30.92 8.86
C LEU A 14 15.68 -30.05 10.13
N GLY A 15 16.35 -30.56 11.17
CA GLY A 15 16.68 -29.78 12.37
C GLY A 15 17.68 -28.63 12.15
N MET A 16 18.45 -28.65 11.06
CA MET A 16 19.42 -27.58 10.74
C MET A 16 18.81 -26.42 9.93
N ALA A 17 17.55 -26.51 9.51
CA ALA A 17 16.81 -25.45 8.82
C ALA A 17 15.93 -24.62 9.78
N ALA A 18 16.01 -24.84 11.09
CA ALA A 18 15.32 -24.03 12.08
C ALA A 18 15.90 -22.61 12.07
N CYS A 19 15.04 -21.63 11.81
CA CYS A 19 15.31 -20.20 11.80
C CYS A 19 16.32 -19.82 12.89
N ARG A 20 17.50 -19.38 12.47
CA ARG A 20 18.42 -18.65 13.33
C ARG A 20 17.73 -17.33 13.65
N GLN A 21 17.26 -17.16 14.88
CA GLN A 21 16.93 -15.82 15.35
C GLN A 21 18.23 -15.02 15.32
N ASP A 22 18.28 -13.97 14.50
CA ASP A 22 19.39 -13.01 14.45
C ASP A 22 19.43 -12.26 15.78
N ALA A 23 20.05 -12.88 16.79
CA ALA A 23 20.46 -12.16 17.98
C ALA A 23 21.50 -11.12 17.55
N PRO A 24 21.38 -9.84 17.97
CA PRO A 24 22.35 -8.83 17.63
C PRO A 24 23.72 -9.25 18.16
N ARG A 25 24.74 -9.11 17.31
CA ARG A 25 26.15 -9.38 17.61
C ARG A 25 26.68 -8.47 18.72
N PHE A 26 26.24 -7.21 18.73
CA PHE A 26 26.56 -6.25 19.79
C PHE A 26 25.34 -5.41 20.15
N ARG A 27 25.16 -5.13 21.45
CA ARG A 27 24.13 -4.26 22.01
C ARG A 27 24.77 -3.06 22.67
N ILE A 28 24.41 -1.87 22.23
CA ILE A 28 24.92 -0.61 22.75
C ILE A 28 23.76 0.14 23.41
N GLY A 29 23.92 0.47 24.69
CA GLY A 29 23.00 1.37 25.39
C GLY A 29 23.49 2.81 25.31
N VAL A 30 22.59 3.76 25.07
CA VAL A 30 22.88 5.20 25.10
C VAL A 30 22.00 5.86 26.16
N ALA A 31 22.61 6.32 27.24
CA ALA A 31 21.96 7.03 28.34
C ALA A 31 22.17 8.55 28.17
N GLN A 32 21.26 9.21 27.49
CA GLN A 32 21.26 10.66 27.30
C GLN A 32 20.73 11.39 28.55
N CYS A 33 21.33 12.53 28.89
CA CYS A 33 20.85 13.36 30.01
C CYS A 33 19.56 14.11 29.70
N SER A 34 19.41 14.62 28.47
CA SER A 34 18.33 15.52 28.07
C SER A 34 17.65 15.03 26.79
N ASP A 35 16.56 15.69 26.40
CA ASP A 35 15.88 15.46 25.11
C ASP A 35 15.60 16.78 24.40
N ASP A 36 16.45 17.13 23.45
CA ASP A 36 16.44 18.42 22.75
C ASP A 36 16.95 18.26 21.30
N SER A 37 16.90 19.33 20.50
CA SER A 37 17.30 19.27 19.08
C SER A 37 18.76 18.87 18.89
N TRP A 38 19.64 19.19 19.85
CA TRP A 38 21.04 18.79 19.84
C TRP A 38 21.17 17.28 20.05
N ARG A 39 20.46 16.75 21.05
CA ARG A 39 20.43 15.31 21.36
C ARG A 39 19.80 14.50 20.24
N HIS A 40 18.70 14.97 19.65
CA HIS A 40 18.05 14.32 18.52
C HIS A 40 19.02 14.16 17.35
N LYS A 41 19.73 15.24 16.98
CA LYS A 41 20.71 15.17 15.88
C LYS A 41 21.84 14.17 16.17
N MET A 42 22.40 14.17 17.37
CA MET A 42 23.41 13.19 17.77
C MET A 42 22.86 11.75 17.74
N ASN A 43 21.62 11.54 18.22
CA ASN A 43 20.97 10.24 18.24
C ASN A 43 20.73 9.71 16.82
N ASP A 44 20.27 10.55 15.91
CA ASP A 44 20.06 10.20 14.50
C ASP A 44 21.37 9.83 13.81
N GLU A 45 22.45 10.57 14.08
CA GLU A 45 23.80 10.28 13.58
C GLU A 45 24.30 8.91 14.11
N ILE A 46 24.09 8.60 15.39
CA ILE A 46 24.41 7.29 15.98
C ILE A 46 23.62 6.17 15.31
N LEU A 47 22.30 6.31 15.19
CA LEU A 47 21.43 5.28 14.61
C LEU A 47 21.76 5.02 13.14
N ARG A 48 22.10 6.09 12.41
CA ARG A 48 22.52 5.99 11.01
C ARG A 48 23.85 5.28 10.86
N GLU A 49 24.84 5.64 11.69
CA GLU A 49 26.15 4.98 11.67
C GLU A 49 26.02 3.49 12.03
N ALA A 50 25.07 3.13 12.91
CA ALA A 50 24.84 1.73 13.30
C ALA A 50 24.41 0.85 12.13
N MET A 51 23.76 1.42 11.11
CA MET A 51 23.37 0.70 9.90
C MET A 51 24.57 0.25 9.06
N PHE A 52 25.76 0.83 9.27
CA PHE A 52 26.99 0.41 8.59
C PHE A 52 27.70 -0.77 9.28
N TYR A 53 27.22 -1.21 10.44
CA TYR A 53 27.80 -2.33 11.18
C TYR A 53 26.80 -3.49 11.32
N ASP A 54 27.17 -4.64 10.75
CA ASP A 54 26.32 -5.83 10.78
C ASP A 54 26.10 -6.37 12.20
N GLY A 55 24.82 -6.48 12.58
CA GLY A 55 24.41 -7.05 13.86
C GLY A 55 24.59 -6.13 15.07
N VAL A 56 24.78 -4.82 14.88
CA VAL A 56 24.80 -3.85 15.97
C VAL A 56 23.39 -3.35 16.25
N SER A 57 22.98 -3.41 17.52
CA SER A 57 21.71 -2.87 18.00
C SER A 57 21.99 -1.75 18.99
N VAL A 58 21.45 -0.56 18.71
CA VAL A 58 21.55 0.60 19.59
C VAL A 58 20.20 0.90 20.21
N GLU A 59 20.16 1.07 21.53
CA GLU A 59 18.97 1.53 22.25
C GLU A 59 19.30 2.83 22.98
N ILE A 60 18.47 3.86 22.77
CA ILE A 60 18.68 5.20 23.31
C ILE A 60 17.58 5.51 24.32
N ARG A 61 17.97 6.03 25.48
CA ARG A 61 17.06 6.49 26.55
C ARG A 61 17.44 7.88 26.99
N SER A 62 16.43 8.69 27.31
CA SER A 62 16.63 10.05 27.82
C SER A 62 16.12 10.18 29.24
N ALA A 63 16.95 10.80 30.07
CA ALA A 63 16.68 11.07 31.47
C ALA A 63 15.82 12.32 31.70
N GLY A 64 15.61 13.18 30.68
CA GLY A 64 14.84 14.42 30.83
C GLY A 64 15.37 15.33 31.94
N ASP A 65 16.69 15.47 32.00
CA ASP A 65 17.46 16.27 32.96
C ASP A 65 17.33 15.81 34.44
N ASP A 66 16.85 14.58 34.68
CA ASP A 66 16.71 13.97 36.01
C ASP A 66 17.79 12.91 36.31
N ASN A 67 18.57 13.12 37.37
CA ASN A 67 19.64 12.22 37.78
C ASN A 67 19.15 10.83 38.21
N ARG A 68 17.98 10.72 38.85
CA ARG A 68 17.46 9.43 39.30
C ARG A 68 17.01 8.61 38.10
N ARG A 69 16.33 9.24 37.16
CA ARG A 69 15.93 8.60 35.91
C ARG A 69 17.14 8.16 35.09
N GLN A 70 18.19 8.96 35.02
CA GLN A 70 19.43 8.54 34.34
C GLN A 70 20.06 7.32 35.02
N ALA A 71 20.03 7.25 36.35
CA ALA A 71 20.49 6.07 37.09
C ALA A 71 19.63 4.84 36.78
N GLU A 72 18.30 4.98 36.71
CA GLU A 72 17.38 3.91 36.32
C GLU A 72 17.65 3.41 34.90
N ASP A 73 17.88 4.33 33.95
CA ASP A 73 18.21 3.98 32.56
C ASP A 73 19.54 3.22 32.48
N ILE A 74 20.56 3.63 33.24
CA ILE A 74 21.85 2.92 33.31
C ILE A 74 21.66 1.52 33.91
N HIS A 75 20.93 1.38 35.02
CA HIS A 75 20.66 0.05 35.60
C HIS A 75 19.88 -0.84 34.65
N TYR A 76 18.90 -0.29 33.93
CA TYR A 76 18.17 -1.02 32.89
C TYR A 76 19.13 -1.57 31.81
N PHE A 77 20.11 -0.78 31.37
CA PHE A 77 21.10 -1.24 30.39
C PHE A 77 22.03 -2.33 30.95
N ILE A 78 22.42 -2.23 32.23
CA ILE A 78 23.16 -3.29 32.91
C ILE A 78 22.35 -4.58 32.93
N ASP A 79 21.08 -4.51 33.34
CA ASP A 79 20.19 -5.68 33.46
C ASP A 79 19.91 -6.33 32.10
N LYS A 80 19.85 -5.53 31.03
CA LYS A 80 19.69 -6.01 29.65
C LYS A 80 20.95 -6.67 29.09
N GLY A 81 22.09 -6.51 29.76
CA GLY A 81 23.39 -7.03 29.34
C GLY A 81 23.89 -6.38 28.07
N VAL A 82 23.98 -5.04 28.05
CA VAL A 82 24.63 -4.32 26.94
C VAL A 82 26.14 -4.58 26.91
N ASP A 83 26.71 -4.65 25.70
CA ASP A 83 28.14 -4.88 25.50
C ASP A 83 28.96 -3.59 25.70
N LEU A 84 28.35 -2.41 25.53
CA LEU A 84 28.95 -1.10 25.75
C LEU A 84 27.89 -0.08 26.14
N LEU A 85 28.26 0.87 27.00
CA LEU A 85 27.39 1.96 27.44
C LEU A 85 27.95 3.32 27.01
N ILE A 86 27.15 4.12 26.31
CA ILE A 86 27.44 5.50 25.94
C ILE A 86 26.63 6.41 26.87
N ILE A 87 27.30 7.37 27.53
CA ILE A 87 26.68 8.20 28.57
C ILE A 87 27.04 9.66 28.37
N SER A 88 26.04 10.52 28.40
CA SER A 88 26.22 11.95 28.65
C SER A 88 25.73 12.24 30.06
N ALA A 89 26.64 12.29 31.04
CA ALA A 89 26.29 12.41 32.46
C ALA A 89 25.57 13.73 32.75
N ASN A 90 24.34 13.69 33.27
CA ASN A 90 23.54 14.89 33.50
C ASN A 90 24.27 15.89 34.40
N GLU A 91 24.69 15.43 35.58
CA GLU A 91 25.56 16.15 36.50
C GLU A 91 26.75 15.26 36.90
N ALA A 92 27.91 15.89 37.10
CA ALA A 92 29.15 15.15 37.29
C ALA A 92 29.16 14.34 38.61
N ALA A 93 28.81 14.97 39.73
CA ALA A 93 28.89 14.33 41.05
C ALA A 93 27.87 13.19 41.23
N PRO A 94 26.56 13.36 40.91
CA PRO A 94 25.57 12.30 41.09
C PRO A 94 25.82 11.08 40.19
N MET A 95 26.32 11.30 38.97
CA MET A 95 26.53 10.21 38.00
C MET A 95 27.84 9.46 38.21
N THR A 96 28.85 10.06 38.85
CA THR A 96 30.15 9.42 39.10
C THR A 96 30.02 8.01 39.68
N PRO A 97 29.39 7.78 40.86
CA PRO A 97 29.36 6.44 41.46
C PRO A 97 28.67 5.37 40.59
N ILE A 98 27.65 5.78 39.83
CA ILE A 98 26.90 4.87 38.94
C ILE A 98 27.75 4.47 37.73
N VAL A 99 28.47 5.42 37.14
CA VAL A 99 29.38 5.13 36.03
C VAL A 99 30.56 4.25 36.49
N GLU A 100 31.09 4.51 37.70
CA GLU A 100 32.13 3.67 38.28
C GLU A 100 31.66 2.23 38.49
N GLU A 101 30.41 2.03 38.90
CA GLU A 101 29.80 0.70 39.03
C GLU A 101 29.79 -0.06 37.69
N VAL A 102 29.32 0.59 36.62
CA VAL A 102 29.29 0.00 35.27
C VAL A 102 30.70 -0.40 34.83
N TYR A 103 31.66 0.50 35.02
CA TYR A 103 33.05 0.27 34.65
C TYR A 103 33.68 -0.89 35.43
N GLN A 104 33.38 -1.00 36.73
CA GLN A 104 33.86 -2.10 37.59
C GLN A 104 33.22 -3.45 37.24
N LYS A 105 31.99 -3.46 36.72
CA LYS A 105 31.35 -4.67 36.17
C LYS A 105 31.97 -5.12 34.84
N GLY A 106 32.92 -4.36 34.30
CA GLY A 106 33.66 -4.69 33.08
C GLY A 106 32.95 -4.27 31.79
N ILE A 107 31.86 -3.50 31.87
CA ILE A 107 31.18 -2.93 30.71
C ILE A 107 31.95 -1.67 30.29
N PRO A 108 32.47 -1.58 29.05
CA PRO A 108 33.11 -0.38 28.55
C PRO A 108 32.15 0.81 28.56
N VAL A 109 32.63 1.96 29.03
CA VAL A 109 31.85 3.21 29.12
C VAL A 109 32.49 4.30 28.27
N VAL A 110 31.72 4.83 27.32
CA VAL A 110 32.09 5.99 26.51
C VAL A 110 31.34 7.22 27.04
N LEU A 111 32.08 8.20 27.55
CA LEU A 111 31.52 9.49 27.95
C LEU A 111 31.42 10.41 26.73
N VAL A 112 30.28 11.06 26.57
CA VAL A 112 30.05 11.98 25.45
C VAL A 112 29.55 13.32 25.96
N ASP A 113 30.17 14.41 25.47
CA ASP A 113 29.88 15.81 25.82
C ASP A 113 30.11 16.15 27.31
N ARG A 114 29.35 15.52 28.21
CA ARG A 114 29.45 15.72 29.67
C ARG A 114 30.34 14.65 30.31
N LYS A 115 31.12 15.07 31.32
CA LYS A 115 32.06 14.22 32.06
C LYS A 115 31.54 13.88 33.47
N ILE A 116 32.19 12.91 34.10
CA ILE A 116 32.09 12.60 35.53
C ILE A 116 33.34 13.14 36.27
N LEU A 117 33.39 12.99 37.59
CA LEU A 117 34.50 13.51 38.41
C LEU A 117 35.72 12.57 38.51
N SER A 118 35.59 11.30 38.12
CA SER A 118 36.68 10.32 38.18
C SER A 118 37.17 9.90 36.79
N ASP A 119 38.30 9.20 36.74
CA ASP A 119 38.91 8.65 35.54
C ASP A 119 38.41 7.22 35.20
N LYS A 120 37.41 6.70 35.92
CA LYS A 120 36.91 5.33 35.73
C LYS A 120 35.89 5.24 34.60
N TYR A 121 36.37 5.45 33.38
CA TYR A 121 35.65 5.25 32.12
C TYR A 121 36.62 4.73 31.05
N THR A 122 36.08 4.29 29.90
CA THR A 122 36.88 3.69 28.82
C THR A 122 37.44 4.75 27.87
N ALA A 123 36.58 5.63 27.37
CA ALA A 123 36.96 6.74 26.51
C ALA A 123 36.01 7.94 26.68
N TYR A 124 36.48 9.14 26.36
CA TYR A 124 35.70 10.37 26.28
C TYR A 124 35.76 10.94 24.86
N ILE A 125 34.64 11.47 24.39
CA ILE A 125 34.52 12.20 23.14
C ILE A 125 33.65 13.44 23.33
N GLY A 126 34.16 14.61 22.97
CA GLY A 126 33.45 15.87 23.16
C GLY A 126 34.28 17.05 22.67
N ALA A 127 33.68 18.23 22.54
CA ALA A 127 34.46 19.43 22.32
C ALA A 127 35.04 19.97 23.64
N ASP A 128 36.10 20.77 23.53
CA ASP A 128 36.71 21.45 24.68
C ASP A 128 35.86 22.66 25.08
N ASN A 129 35.02 22.48 26.09
CA ASN A 129 34.13 23.54 26.59
C ASN A 129 34.90 24.71 27.21
N TYR A 130 36.11 24.49 27.73
CA TYR A 130 36.94 25.55 28.28
C TYR A 130 37.46 26.45 27.16
N GLU A 131 38.00 25.87 26.10
CA GLU A 131 38.44 26.65 24.93
C GLU A 131 37.26 27.32 24.21
N ILE A 132 36.06 26.72 24.19
CA ILE A 132 34.84 27.39 23.70
C ILE A 132 34.52 28.63 24.54
N GLY A 133 34.48 28.50 25.87
CA GLY A 133 34.24 29.63 26.76
C GLY A 133 35.27 30.75 26.57
N ARG A 134 36.54 30.36 26.41
CA ARG A 134 37.63 31.30 26.12
C ARG A 134 37.45 32.00 24.77
N ALA A 135 37.04 31.27 23.73
CA ALA A 135 36.76 31.85 22.42
C ALA A 135 35.58 32.83 22.46
N VAL A 136 34.52 32.52 23.22
CA VAL A 136 33.41 33.44 23.47
C VAL A 136 33.88 34.72 24.15
N GLY A 137 34.70 34.61 25.21
CA GLY A 137 35.22 35.77 25.93
C GLY A 137 36.08 36.67 25.04
N ASN A 138 36.94 36.08 24.21
CA ASN A 138 37.73 36.83 23.22
C ASN A 138 36.85 37.51 22.15
N TYR A 139 35.81 36.82 21.68
CA TYR A 139 34.87 37.38 20.69
C TYR A 139 34.10 38.58 21.25
N ILE A 140 33.56 38.45 22.47
CA ILE A 140 32.84 39.55 23.15
C ILE A 140 33.78 40.72 23.41
N ALA A 141 34.98 40.46 23.95
CA ALA A 141 35.96 41.52 24.22
C ALA A 141 36.37 42.26 22.93
N SER A 142 36.60 41.54 21.83
CA SER A 142 36.90 42.12 20.52
C SER A 142 35.74 42.97 19.98
N SER A 143 34.52 42.44 20.03
CA SER A 143 33.31 43.14 19.54
C SER A 143 33.01 44.41 20.34
N LEU A 144 33.28 44.40 21.64
CA LEU A 144 33.14 45.56 22.53
C LEU A 144 34.37 46.49 22.53
N LYS A 145 35.38 46.22 21.67
CA LYS A 145 36.64 46.99 21.60
C LYS A 145 37.35 47.10 22.95
N GLY A 146 37.27 46.03 23.75
CA GLY A 146 37.91 45.90 25.06
C GLY A 146 37.20 46.57 26.22
N LYS A 147 35.97 47.11 26.06
CA LYS A 147 35.24 47.80 27.15
C LYS A 147 33.73 47.55 27.11
N GLY A 148 33.16 47.04 28.21
CA GLY A 148 31.70 46.91 28.36
C GLY A 148 31.26 45.99 29.50
N ASN A 149 29.96 45.99 29.78
CA ASN A 149 29.33 45.17 30.80
C ASN A 149 28.72 43.91 30.17
N VAL A 150 29.08 42.74 30.70
CA VAL A 150 28.59 41.44 30.25
C VAL A 150 27.75 40.81 31.35
N VAL A 151 26.65 40.16 30.97
CA VAL A 151 25.89 39.25 31.83
C VAL A 151 26.01 37.82 31.32
N GLU A 152 26.04 36.85 32.22
CA GLU A 152 26.18 35.43 31.86
C GLU A 152 24.99 34.60 32.35
N LEU A 153 24.40 33.84 31.43
CA LEU A 153 23.35 32.86 31.72
C LEU A 153 23.93 31.46 31.48
N THR A 154 24.23 30.79 32.59
CA THR A 154 24.93 29.51 32.60
C THR A 154 23.99 28.34 32.36
N GLY A 155 24.53 27.21 31.89
CA GLY A 155 23.85 25.92 31.96
C GLY A 155 23.73 25.40 33.40
N LEU A 156 23.18 24.21 33.57
CA LEU A 156 23.02 23.58 34.89
C LEU A 156 24.36 23.53 35.65
N GLY A 157 24.44 24.16 36.82
CA GLY A 157 25.69 24.41 37.54
C GLY A 157 26.49 23.15 37.94
N GLY A 158 25.84 22.00 38.08
CA GLY A 158 26.49 20.71 38.36
C GLY A 158 27.02 19.96 37.12
N SER A 159 26.81 20.50 35.93
CA SER A 159 27.26 19.91 34.67
C SER A 159 28.64 20.45 34.24
N THR A 160 29.53 19.57 33.78
CA THR A 160 30.90 19.97 33.42
C THR A 160 30.98 21.00 32.29
N PRO A 161 30.12 20.99 31.25
CA PRO A 161 30.17 22.01 30.21
C PRO A 161 29.90 23.43 30.76
N ALA A 162 28.95 23.58 31.68
CA ALA A 162 28.64 24.90 32.27
C ALA A 162 29.81 25.43 33.09
N MET A 163 30.47 24.56 33.86
CA MET A 163 31.66 24.92 34.64
C MET A 163 32.84 25.32 33.74
N GLU A 164 33.15 24.50 32.73
CA GLU A 164 34.27 24.70 31.81
C GLU A 164 34.05 25.96 30.93
N ARG A 165 32.84 26.16 30.40
CA ARG A 165 32.44 27.36 29.62
C ARG A 165 32.64 28.64 30.43
N HIS A 166 32.15 28.67 31.67
CA HIS A 166 32.33 29.81 32.57
C HIS A 166 33.82 30.09 32.86
N GLN A 167 34.59 29.06 33.22
CA GLN A 167 36.01 29.20 33.55
C GLN A 167 36.83 29.73 32.37
N GLY A 168 36.62 29.18 31.18
CA GLY A 168 37.28 29.63 29.96
C GLY A 168 36.94 31.08 29.61
N PHE A 169 35.66 31.43 29.73
CA PHE A 169 35.20 32.81 29.53
C PHE A 169 35.87 33.79 30.49
N MET A 170 35.90 33.47 31.79
CA MET A 170 36.56 34.29 32.81
C MET A 170 38.06 34.47 32.52
N ALA A 171 38.75 33.41 32.08
CA ALA A 171 40.16 33.45 31.72
C ALA A 171 40.45 34.31 30.46
N ALA A 172 39.50 34.42 29.54
CA ALA A 172 39.62 35.31 28.40
C ALA A 172 39.42 36.77 28.78
N ILE A 173 38.32 37.09 29.49
CA ILE A 173 38.00 38.48 29.84
C ILE A 173 38.95 39.08 30.89
N SER A 174 39.66 38.26 31.68
CA SER A 174 40.67 38.77 32.62
C SER A 174 41.82 39.51 31.94
N ASN A 175 42.04 39.28 30.64
CA ASN A 175 43.02 40.03 29.84
C ASN A 175 42.51 41.42 29.40
N PHE A 176 41.23 41.72 29.63
CA PHE A 176 40.56 42.96 29.24
C PHE A 176 39.88 43.61 30.47
N PRO A 177 40.60 44.42 31.26
CA PRO A 177 40.13 44.90 32.57
C PRO A 177 38.88 45.81 32.50
N ASP A 178 38.59 46.38 31.34
CA ASP A 178 37.42 47.21 31.08
C ASP A 178 36.18 46.40 30.62
N VAL A 179 36.31 45.09 30.40
CA VAL A 179 35.19 44.15 30.18
C VAL A 179 34.82 43.53 31.52
N LYS A 180 33.62 43.78 32.02
CA LYS A 180 33.18 43.37 33.36
C LYS A 180 31.99 42.42 33.30
N LEU A 181 32.12 41.24 33.90
CA LEU A 181 30.97 40.40 34.23
C LEU A 181 30.23 41.03 35.42
N ILE A 182 29.04 41.58 35.19
CA ILE A 182 28.28 42.33 36.20
C ILE A 182 27.17 41.50 36.86
N ASP A 183 26.76 40.40 36.24
CA ASP A 183 25.70 39.51 36.75
C ASP A 183 25.88 38.09 36.18
N LYS A 184 25.44 37.08 36.95
CA LYS A 184 25.47 35.68 36.53
C LYS A 184 24.29 34.91 37.14
N ALA A 185 23.62 34.09 36.33
CA ALA A 185 22.57 33.18 36.81
C ALA A 185 22.65 31.80 36.14
N ASP A 186 22.05 30.80 36.79
CA ASP A 186 21.88 29.45 36.25
C ASP A 186 20.53 29.37 35.52
N ALA A 187 20.57 29.11 34.22
CA ALA A 187 19.40 28.97 33.37
C ALA A 187 19.07 27.50 33.05
N ALA A 188 19.76 26.55 33.67
CA ALA A 188 19.52 25.11 33.57
C ALA A 188 19.44 24.57 32.13
N TRP A 189 20.20 25.17 31.19
CA TRP A 189 20.18 24.86 29.75
C TRP A 189 18.89 25.26 28.99
N GLU A 190 17.93 25.87 29.67
CA GLU A 190 16.57 26.06 29.15
C GLU A 190 16.20 27.52 28.90
N ARG A 191 15.29 27.71 27.93
CA ARG A 191 14.80 29.04 27.53
C ARG A 191 13.97 29.74 28.61
N GLY A 192 13.11 28.99 29.31
CA GLY A 192 12.19 29.53 30.30
C GLY A 192 12.90 30.20 31.48
N PRO A 193 13.81 29.50 32.19
CA PRO A 193 14.63 30.09 33.24
C PRO A 193 15.48 31.27 32.72
N ALA A 194 16.06 31.16 31.53
CA ALA A 194 16.85 32.23 30.92
C ALA A 194 16.07 33.54 30.76
N GLU A 195 14.81 33.47 30.33
CA GLU A 195 13.95 34.64 30.15
C GLU A 195 13.64 35.32 31.49
N VAL A 196 13.37 34.54 32.54
CA VAL A 196 13.08 35.05 33.90
C VAL A 196 14.31 35.72 34.51
N GLU A 197 15.47 35.06 34.43
CA GLU A 197 16.72 35.58 34.97
C GLU A 197 17.18 36.83 34.22
N MET A 198 17.07 36.85 32.89
CA MET A 198 17.41 38.03 32.10
C MET A 198 16.50 39.22 32.43
N ASP A 199 15.19 39.00 32.64
CA ASP A 199 14.28 40.07 33.06
C ASP A 199 14.68 40.68 34.42
N SER A 200 15.15 39.85 35.37
CA SER A 200 15.72 40.32 36.64
C SER A 200 17.00 41.13 36.44
N MET A 201 17.91 40.64 35.58
CA MET A 201 19.18 41.33 35.26
C MET A 201 18.94 42.69 34.60
N LEU A 202 17.99 42.78 33.67
CA LEU A 202 17.64 44.04 32.97
C LEU A 202 17.10 45.09 33.94
N ARG A 203 16.34 44.69 34.96
CA ARG A 203 15.81 45.60 36.00
C ARG A 203 16.89 46.12 36.94
N ARG A 204 17.85 45.28 37.32
CA ARG A 204 18.95 45.63 38.23
C ARG A 204 20.07 46.40 37.55
N ASN A 205 20.30 46.13 36.27
CA ASN A 205 21.44 46.66 35.51
C ASN A 205 20.97 47.56 34.36
N PRO A 206 21.08 48.90 34.52
CA PRO A 206 20.63 49.85 33.49
C PRO A 206 21.51 49.84 32.23
N LYS A 207 22.71 49.27 32.29
CA LYS A 207 23.62 49.16 31.14
C LYS A 207 24.23 47.75 31.07
N ILE A 208 23.84 47.01 30.04
CA ILE A 208 24.38 45.71 29.63
C ILE A 208 24.80 45.88 28.18
N ASP A 209 26.03 45.53 27.83
CA ASP A 209 26.59 45.64 26.49
C ASP A 209 26.69 44.27 25.78
N ALA A 210 26.71 43.16 26.53
CA ALA A 210 26.66 41.80 25.96
C ALA A 210 25.99 40.78 26.89
N VAL A 211 25.37 39.78 26.29
CA VAL A 211 24.79 38.60 26.95
C VAL A 211 25.54 37.36 26.48
N TYR A 212 26.18 36.67 27.42
CA TYR A 212 26.74 35.34 27.18
C TYR A 212 25.76 34.27 27.64
N ALA A 213 25.14 33.58 26.68
CA ALA A 213 24.28 32.44 26.91
C ALA A 213 25.06 31.14 26.67
N HIS A 214 24.99 30.20 27.62
CA HIS A 214 25.73 28.95 27.51
C HIS A 214 25.23 28.02 26.41
N ASN A 215 24.03 28.21 25.86
CA ASN A 215 23.58 27.51 24.66
C ASN A 215 22.59 28.34 23.82
N ASP A 216 22.23 27.82 22.64
CA ASP A 216 21.31 28.47 21.70
C ASP A 216 19.83 28.36 22.10
N ARG A 217 19.51 27.75 23.26
CA ARG A 217 18.17 27.72 23.86
C ARG A 217 17.99 28.81 24.92
N ILE A 218 19.02 29.05 25.72
CA ILE A 218 19.11 30.15 26.69
C ILE A 218 19.09 31.49 25.96
N ALA A 219 19.88 31.62 24.88
CA ALA A 219 20.06 32.87 24.18
C ALA A 219 18.76 33.53 23.66
N PRO A 220 17.85 32.82 22.95
CA PRO A 220 16.58 33.42 22.52
C PRO A 220 15.65 33.79 23.69
N GLY A 221 15.75 33.11 24.84
CA GLY A 221 15.03 33.50 26.06
C GLY A 221 15.51 34.85 26.59
N ALA A 222 16.83 35.03 26.65
CA ALA A 222 17.43 36.30 27.05
C ALA A 222 17.11 37.44 26.05
N TYR A 223 17.20 37.15 24.75
CA TYR A 223 16.83 38.11 23.70
C TYR A 223 15.36 38.53 23.80
N GLN A 224 14.46 37.59 24.06
CA GLN A 224 13.04 37.89 24.23
C GLN A 224 12.77 38.79 25.43
N ALA A 225 13.43 38.55 26.57
CA ALA A 225 13.34 39.43 27.75
C ALA A 225 13.81 40.86 27.42
N ALA A 226 14.95 41.00 26.73
CA ALA A 226 15.46 42.31 26.31
C ALA A 226 14.53 43.01 25.31
N LYS A 227 13.96 42.27 24.36
CA LYS A 227 13.02 42.77 23.36
C LYS A 227 11.70 43.23 23.98
N LYS A 228 11.20 42.54 25.02
CA LYS A 228 9.99 42.94 25.75
C LYS A 228 10.10 44.34 26.37
N VAL A 229 11.31 44.73 26.77
CA VAL A 229 11.61 46.06 27.35
C VAL A 229 12.25 47.03 26.35
N GLY A 230 12.37 46.64 25.08
CA GLY A 230 12.92 47.47 23.99
C GLY A 230 14.42 47.75 24.07
N ARG A 231 15.19 46.87 24.73
CA ARG A 231 16.64 47.01 24.97
C ARG A 231 17.49 46.02 24.18
N GLU A 232 16.90 45.22 23.29
CA GLU A 232 17.60 44.19 22.52
C GLU A 232 18.69 44.76 21.60
N LYS A 233 18.62 46.04 21.24
CA LYS A 233 19.63 46.73 20.41
C LYS A 233 20.79 47.33 21.20
N GLU A 234 20.69 47.36 22.52
CA GLU A 234 21.75 47.92 23.39
C GLU A 234 22.91 46.94 23.61
N MET A 235 22.67 45.65 23.37
CA MET A 235 23.59 44.57 23.69
C MET A 235 23.68 43.54 22.57
N MET A 236 24.81 42.86 22.51
CA MET A 236 24.98 41.69 21.64
C MET A 236 24.62 40.39 22.37
N PHE A 237 24.17 39.39 21.62
CA PHE A 237 23.83 38.06 22.15
C PHE A 237 24.76 37.01 21.55
N VAL A 238 25.44 36.26 22.43
CA VAL A 238 26.35 35.17 22.04
C VAL A 238 25.88 33.85 22.64
N GLY A 239 25.65 32.87 21.76
CA GLY A 239 25.25 31.50 22.11
C GLY A 239 26.34 30.46 21.86
N ILE A 240 26.00 29.20 22.09
CA ILE A 240 26.82 28.01 21.80
C ILE A 240 25.85 26.92 21.33
N ASP A 241 26.24 26.17 20.30
CA ASP A 241 25.71 24.92 19.75
C ASP A 241 25.81 25.01 18.22
N ALA A 242 25.37 26.13 17.65
CA ALA A 242 25.36 26.47 16.23
C ALA A 242 24.71 25.41 15.34
N LEU A 243 23.66 24.77 15.86
CA LEU A 243 22.93 23.75 15.10
C LEU A 243 22.23 24.34 13.88
N PRO A 244 22.19 23.61 12.75
CA PRO A 244 21.36 23.95 11.61
C PRO A 244 19.88 23.61 11.86
N GLY A 245 19.00 24.12 10.99
CA GLY A 245 17.57 23.83 11.05
C GLY A 245 16.76 24.90 11.78
N LYS A 246 15.43 24.76 11.73
CA LYS A 246 14.50 25.77 12.26
C LYS A 246 14.55 25.85 13.78
N GLY A 247 14.59 27.06 14.31
CA GLY A 247 14.62 27.37 15.74
C GLY A 247 15.97 27.17 16.42
N ASN A 248 17.03 26.87 15.67
CA ASN A 248 18.37 26.59 16.19
C ASN A 248 19.35 27.75 15.92
N GLY A 249 20.54 27.69 16.52
CA GLY A 249 21.54 28.77 16.51
C GLY A 249 21.87 29.37 15.14
N LEU A 250 22.01 28.54 14.11
CA LEU A 250 22.34 29.04 12.77
C LEU A 250 21.23 29.94 12.20
N GLU A 251 19.96 29.56 12.38
CA GLU A 251 18.82 30.38 11.96
C GLU A 251 18.73 31.66 12.82
N LEU A 252 18.97 31.55 14.13
CA LEU A 252 18.99 32.72 15.02
C LEU A 252 20.05 33.76 14.62
N VAL A 253 21.21 33.35 14.09
CA VAL A 253 22.21 34.27 13.54
C VAL A 253 21.75 34.91 12.24
N LEU A 254 21.14 34.12 11.33
CA LEU A 254 20.59 34.62 10.06
C LEU A 254 19.46 35.62 10.29
N ASP A 255 18.61 35.37 11.28
CA ASP A 255 17.49 36.22 11.70
C ASP A 255 17.94 37.42 12.55
N SER A 256 19.24 37.59 12.77
CA SER A 256 19.81 38.70 13.56
C SER A 256 19.33 38.73 15.01
N VAL A 257 18.94 37.58 15.57
CA VAL A 257 18.62 37.38 16.99
C VAL A 257 19.89 37.12 17.79
N LEU A 258 20.78 36.29 17.25
CA LEU A 258 22.13 36.07 17.77
C LEU A 258 23.15 36.86 16.93
N ASP A 259 24.12 37.47 17.59
CA ASP A 259 25.26 38.09 16.90
C ASP A 259 26.30 37.03 16.54
N ALA A 260 26.50 36.06 17.44
CA ALA A 260 27.31 34.89 17.18
C ALA A 260 26.84 33.67 17.97
N THR A 261 27.20 32.49 17.48
CA THR A 261 27.15 31.23 18.23
C THR A 261 28.37 30.38 17.90
N PHE A 262 28.80 29.51 18.82
CA PHE A 262 29.95 28.64 18.62
C PHE A 262 29.53 27.20 18.35
N ILE A 263 30.12 26.56 17.35
CA ILE A 263 29.81 25.16 17.02
C ILE A 263 30.16 24.25 18.20
N TYR A 264 29.14 23.58 18.73
CA TYR A 264 29.29 22.45 19.64
C TYR A 264 28.89 21.18 18.87
N PRO A 265 29.86 20.44 18.30
CA PRO A 265 29.56 19.36 17.35
C PRO A 265 28.92 18.15 18.03
N THR A 266 27.88 17.59 17.39
CA THR A 266 27.22 16.35 17.80
C THR A 266 28.06 15.12 17.45
N ASN A 267 28.45 14.99 16.16
CA ASN A 267 29.28 13.92 15.60
C ASN A 267 28.95 12.51 16.13
N GLY A 268 27.66 12.14 16.13
CA GLY A 268 27.19 10.84 16.58
C GLY A 268 27.79 9.66 15.79
N ASP A 269 28.21 9.90 14.55
CA ASP A 269 28.97 8.96 13.72
C ASP A 269 30.31 8.59 14.38
N LYS A 270 31.09 9.58 14.81
CA LYS A 270 32.38 9.35 15.49
C LYS A 270 32.20 8.68 16.85
N VAL A 271 31.10 8.99 17.55
CA VAL A 271 30.74 8.37 18.82
C VAL A 271 30.53 6.87 18.63
N LEU A 272 29.78 6.47 17.60
CA LEU A 272 29.58 5.05 17.34
C LEU A 272 30.84 4.37 16.79
N GLN A 273 31.62 5.02 15.93
CA GLN A 273 32.92 4.49 15.46
C GLN A 273 33.87 4.21 16.63
N LEU A 274 33.91 5.08 17.64
CA LEU A 274 34.68 4.87 18.86
C LEU A 274 34.16 3.65 19.63
N ALA A 275 32.84 3.53 19.81
CA ALA A 275 32.23 2.36 20.45
C ALA A 275 32.57 1.06 19.71
N MET A 276 32.50 1.05 18.38
CA MET A 276 32.83 -0.11 17.56
C MET A 276 34.32 -0.45 17.62
N ASN A 277 35.22 0.55 17.64
CA ASN A 277 36.65 0.29 17.82
C ASN A 277 36.92 -0.41 19.17
N ILE A 278 36.23 0.00 20.24
CA ILE A 278 36.35 -0.65 21.55
C ILE A 278 35.82 -2.10 21.49
N LEU A 279 34.61 -2.31 20.98
CA LEU A 279 33.96 -3.62 20.91
C LEU A 279 34.70 -4.61 20.00
N GLU A 280 35.25 -4.13 18.89
CA GLU A 280 36.05 -4.93 17.95
C GLU A 280 37.53 -5.06 18.35
N LYS A 281 37.93 -4.51 19.51
CA LYS A 281 39.31 -4.53 20.02
C LYS A 281 40.32 -3.89 19.07
N LYS A 282 39.90 -2.88 18.30
CA LYS A 282 40.78 -2.03 17.49
C LYS A 282 41.45 -0.96 18.38
N PRO A 283 42.58 -0.38 17.95
CA PRO A 283 43.16 0.76 18.64
C PRO A 283 42.18 1.95 18.67
N TYR A 284 42.07 2.61 19.82
CA TYR A 284 41.24 3.80 19.98
C TYR A 284 41.90 4.84 20.91
N PRO A 285 41.67 6.15 20.70
CA PRO A 285 42.11 7.19 21.62
C PRO A 285 41.20 7.21 22.87
N ARG A 286 41.81 7.35 24.05
CA ARG A 286 41.07 7.51 25.31
C ARG A 286 40.33 8.85 25.38
N GLU A 287 40.92 9.91 24.83
CA GLU A 287 40.38 11.26 24.83
C GLU A 287 40.28 11.75 23.38
N THR A 288 39.07 12.07 22.91
CA THR A 288 38.80 12.59 21.57
C THR A 288 38.22 13.98 21.66
N VAL A 289 39.06 15.00 21.47
CA VAL A 289 38.64 16.41 21.50
C VAL A 289 38.20 16.85 20.11
N MET A 290 36.99 17.43 20.03
CA MET A 290 36.42 17.95 18.79
C MET A 290 36.60 19.46 18.66
N ASN A 291 36.71 19.92 17.41
CA ASN A 291 36.95 21.33 17.10
C ASN A 291 35.67 22.16 17.26
N THR A 292 35.84 23.43 17.60
CA THR A 292 34.80 24.46 17.59
C THR A 292 35.14 25.54 16.57
N ALA A 293 34.15 26.30 16.13
CA ALA A 293 34.33 27.51 15.32
C ALA A 293 33.20 28.50 15.61
N VAL A 294 33.47 29.80 15.43
CA VAL A 294 32.46 30.84 15.53
C VAL A 294 31.59 30.87 14.29
N VAL A 295 30.28 31.00 14.49
CA VAL A 295 29.27 31.25 13.46
C VAL A 295 28.67 32.62 13.74
N ASP A 296 28.88 33.54 12.81
CA ASP A 296 28.34 34.89 12.88
C ASP A 296 27.82 35.30 11.49
N ARG A 297 27.34 36.54 11.35
CA ARG A 297 26.77 37.02 10.08
C ARG A 297 27.73 36.91 8.88
N THR A 298 29.04 36.87 9.10
CA THR A 298 30.04 36.81 8.02
C THR A 298 30.09 35.44 7.34
N ASN A 299 29.76 34.36 8.06
CA ASN A 299 29.88 32.99 7.57
C ASN A 299 28.56 32.18 7.62
N ALA A 300 27.53 32.66 8.33
CA ALA A 300 26.27 31.94 8.52
C ALA A 300 25.59 31.53 7.20
N HIS A 301 25.62 32.38 6.17
CA HIS A 301 25.01 32.06 4.88
C HIS A 301 25.69 30.85 4.19
N VAL A 302 27.03 30.80 4.22
CA VAL A 302 27.78 29.67 3.66
C VAL A 302 27.53 28.42 4.48
N MET A 303 27.48 28.52 5.81
CA MET A 303 27.14 27.40 6.68
C MET A 303 25.73 26.85 6.43
N GLN A 304 24.75 27.72 6.14
CA GLN A 304 23.39 27.30 5.78
C GLN A 304 23.35 26.51 4.46
N LEU A 305 24.09 26.95 3.44
CA LEU A 305 24.19 26.23 2.17
C LEU A 305 24.80 24.84 2.36
N GLN A 306 25.89 24.74 3.13
CA GLN A 306 26.55 23.46 3.42
C GLN A 306 25.63 22.51 4.20
N THR A 307 24.98 23.01 5.24
CA THR A 307 24.09 22.18 6.09
C THR A 307 22.81 21.76 5.37
N THR A 308 22.26 22.60 4.49
CA THR A 308 21.13 22.22 3.63
C THR A 308 21.52 21.07 2.70
N HIS A 309 22.72 21.13 2.12
CA HIS A 309 23.23 20.05 1.28
C HIS A 309 23.46 18.75 2.07
N ILE A 310 24.00 18.84 3.30
CA ILE A 310 24.17 17.68 4.18
C ILE A 310 22.81 17.04 4.50
N SER A 311 21.78 17.82 4.83
CA SER A 311 20.42 17.29 5.06
C SER A 311 19.84 16.57 3.84
N GLU A 312 20.16 17.00 2.61
CA GLU A 312 19.76 16.28 1.40
C GLU A 312 20.49 14.95 1.23
N LEU A 313 21.78 14.90 1.56
CA LEU A 313 22.59 13.67 1.53
C LEU A 313 22.08 12.67 2.58
N ASP A 314 21.73 13.15 3.77
CA ASP A 314 21.16 12.33 4.85
C ASP A 314 19.89 11.60 4.40
N ARG A 315 18.96 12.34 3.78
CA ARG A 315 17.71 11.76 3.23
C ARG A 315 17.98 10.72 2.14
N LYS A 316 19.04 10.90 1.34
CA LYS A 316 19.46 9.91 0.33
C LYS A 316 19.99 8.64 1.00
N ILE A 317 20.80 8.76 2.07
CA ILE A 317 21.32 7.62 2.82
C ILE A 317 20.16 6.80 3.43
N GLU A 318 19.18 7.46 4.05
CA GLU A 318 17.99 6.78 4.60
C GLU A 318 17.22 6.01 3.53
N THR A 319 17.03 6.63 2.35
CA THR A 319 16.35 5.99 1.22
C THR A 319 17.13 4.76 0.70
N LEU A 320 18.46 4.86 0.62
CA LEU A 320 19.31 3.76 0.20
C LEU A 320 19.26 2.60 1.21
N ASN A 321 19.35 2.89 2.51
CA ASN A 321 19.29 1.88 3.57
C ASN A 321 17.93 1.17 3.59
N GLY A 322 16.82 1.91 3.40
CA GLY A 322 15.50 1.30 3.25
C GLY A 322 15.40 0.33 2.07
N ARG A 323 16.10 0.62 0.96
CA ARG A 323 16.18 -0.29 -0.21
C ARG A 323 17.06 -1.50 0.05
N ILE A 324 18.19 -1.33 0.76
CA ILE A 324 19.10 -2.44 1.11
C ILE A 324 18.37 -3.50 1.95
N GLY A 325 17.57 -3.09 2.94
CA GLY A 325 16.74 -4.04 3.71
C GLY A 325 15.79 -4.85 2.82
N GLY A 326 15.17 -4.19 1.82
CA GLY A 326 14.36 -4.85 0.80
C GLY A 326 15.15 -5.84 -0.06
N TYR A 327 16.38 -5.51 -0.46
CA TYR A 327 17.25 -6.41 -1.22
C TYR A 327 17.71 -7.61 -0.40
N LEU A 328 18.11 -7.41 0.86
CA LEU A 328 18.52 -8.50 1.76
C LEU A 328 17.37 -9.49 1.99
N SER A 329 16.15 -9.00 2.18
CA SER A 329 14.95 -9.86 2.31
C SER A 329 14.68 -10.67 1.03
N ARG A 330 14.86 -10.07 -0.15
CA ARG A 330 14.77 -10.79 -1.43
C ARG A 330 15.86 -11.85 -1.58
N VAL A 331 17.10 -11.54 -1.20
CA VAL A 331 18.21 -12.49 -1.25
C VAL A 331 17.96 -13.66 -0.30
N ALA A 332 17.48 -13.41 0.93
CA ALA A 332 17.09 -14.46 1.87
C ALA A 332 15.98 -15.35 1.27
N THR A 333 14.95 -14.74 0.67
CA THR A 333 13.87 -15.49 0.00
C THR A 333 14.39 -16.32 -1.17
N GLN A 334 15.29 -15.76 -1.98
CA GLN A 334 15.93 -16.46 -3.10
C GLN A 334 16.82 -17.61 -2.61
N GLN A 335 17.57 -17.44 -1.53
CA GLN A 335 18.37 -18.50 -0.93
C GLN A 335 17.49 -19.65 -0.43
N VAL A 336 16.36 -19.36 0.22
CA VAL A 336 15.39 -20.37 0.64
C VAL A 336 14.86 -21.15 -0.57
N VAL A 337 14.47 -20.45 -1.65
CA VAL A 337 14.01 -21.09 -2.89
C VAL A 337 15.13 -21.92 -3.55
N MET A 338 16.36 -21.41 -3.59
CA MET A 338 17.52 -22.09 -4.19
C MET A 338 17.91 -23.34 -3.40
N TYR A 339 18.00 -23.26 -2.07
CA TYR A 339 18.27 -24.42 -1.22
C TYR A 339 17.13 -25.43 -1.27
N GLY A 340 15.87 -24.97 -1.29
CA GLY A 340 14.71 -25.83 -1.53
C GLY A 340 14.80 -26.56 -2.87
N GLY A 341 15.16 -25.85 -3.94
CA GLY A 341 15.42 -26.42 -5.26
C GLY A 341 16.57 -27.43 -5.26
N LEU A 342 17.68 -27.13 -4.58
CA LEU A 342 18.82 -28.04 -4.45
C LEU A 342 18.45 -29.33 -3.71
N VAL A 343 17.64 -29.24 -2.65
CA VAL A 343 17.11 -30.41 -1.93
C VAL A 343 16.25 -31.25 -2.86
N ILE A 344 15.37 -30.64 -3.65
CA ILE A 344 14.56 -31.35 -4.65
C ILE A 344 15.46 -32.03 -5.70
N LEU A 345 16.50 -31.33 -6.18
CA LEU A 345 17.46 -31.88 -7.14
C LEU A 345 18.25 -33.05 -6.56
N LEU A 346 18.65 -32.99 -5.28
CA LEU A 346 19.28 -34.10 -4.56
C LEU A 346 18.33 -35.27 -4.34
N LEU A 347 17.04 -35.01 -4.09
CA LEU A 347 16.02 -36.05 -4.00
C LEU A 347 15.80 -36.73 -5.36
N VAL A 348 15.73 -35.96 -6.44
CA VAL A 348 15.65 -36.48 -7.81
C VAL A 348 16.92 -37.25 -8.18
N ALA A 349 18.11 -36.75 -7.84
CA ALA A 349 19.37 -37.47 -8.04
C ALA A 349 19.43 -38.76 -7.21
N GLY A 350 18.92 -38.74 -5.98
CA GLY A 350 18.75 -39.93 -5.13
C GLY A 350 17.79 -40.95 -5.76
N LEU A 351 16.67 -40.49 -6.29
CA LEU A 351 15.71 -41.31 -7.03
C LEU A 351 16.37 -41.90 -8.29
N LEU A 352 17.08 -41.08 -9.06
CA LEU A 352 17.85 -41.50 -10.24
C LEU A 352 18.95 -42.50 -9.86
N LEU A 353 19.55 -42.39 -8.67
CA LEU A 353 20.55 -43.34 -8.18
C LEU A 353 19.91 -44.67 -7.77
N VAL A 354 18.68 -44.64 -7.22
CA VAL A 354 17.85 -45.83 -6.98
C VAL A 354 17.46 -46.49 -8.30
N VAL A 355 17.00 -45.71 -9.28
CA VAL A 355 16.69 -46.17 -10.64
C VAL A 355 17.94 -46.71 -11.31
N TYR A 356 19.09 -46.05 -11.16
CA TYR A 356 20.38 -46.50 -11.68
C TYR A 356 20.83 -47.82 -11.03
N LYS A 357 20.65 -47.99 -9.71
CA LYS A 357 20.88 -49.28 -9.05
C LYS A 357 19.94 -50.36 -9.57
N SER A 358 18.67 -50.03 -9.81
CA SER A 358 17.68 -50.92 -10.42
C SER A 358 18.10 -51.31 -11.85
N LEU A 359 18.52 -50.34 -12.66
CA LEU A 359 19.05 -50.55 -14.01
C LEU A 359 20.39 -51.29 -14.00
N ARG A 360 21.22 -51.15 -12.97
CA ARG A 360 22.47 -51.91 -12.81
C ARG A 360 22.19 -53.36 -12.42
N SER A 361 21.13 -53.60 -11.65
CA SER A 361 20.57 -54.95 -11.44
C SER A 361 20.07 -55.53 -12.76
N LYS A 362 19.39 -54.71 -13.58
CA LYS A 362 18.97 -55.05 -14.95
C LYS A 362 20.16 -55.24 -15.90
N ASN A 363 21.27 -54.56 -15.71
CA ASN A 363 22.46 -54.69 -16.55
C ASN A 363 23.36 -55.86 -16.14
N ARG A 364 23.24 -56.36 -14.90
CA ARG A 364 23.76 -57.69 -14.54
C ARG A 364 23.03 -58.78 -15.33
N LEU A 365 21.73 -58.58 -15.54
CA LEU A 365 20.89 -59.35 -16.49
C LEU A 365 21.41 -59.14 -17.94
N ASN A 366 21.66 -57.90 -18.37
CA ASN A 366 22.24 -57.63 -19.70
C ASN A 366 23.71 -58.04 -19.87
N LYS A 367 24.39 -58.58 -18.87
CA LYS A 367 25.70 -59.21 -19.07
C LYS A 367 25.57 -60.56 -19.79
N GLU A 368 24.36 -61.09 -19.85
CA GLU A 368 23.93 -62.11 -20.80
C GLU A 368 23.72 -61.52 -22.21
N LEU A 369 23.47 -60.22 -22.31
CA LEU A 369 23.27 -59.49 -23.58
C LEU A 369 24.60 -59.01 -24.21
N SER A 370 25.72 -59.01 -23.48
CA SER A 370 26.97 -58.35 -23.89
C SER A 370 27.81 -59.09 -24.93
N GLU A 371 27.37 -60.25 -25.44
CA GLU A 371 27.84 -60.73 -26.74
C GLU A 371 27.49 -59.74 -27.87
N GLN A 372 26.40 -58.97 -27.72
CA GLN A 372 25.98 -57.95 -28.70
C GLN A 372 26.95 -56.76 -28.79
N LYS A 373 27.78 -56.54 -27.77
CA LYS A 373 28.51 -55.28 -27.61
C LYS A 373 29.87 -55.24 -28.31
N ARG A 374 30.31 -56.36 -28.92
CA ARG A 374 31.47 -56.41 -29.83
C ARG A 374 31.33 -55.43 -31.02
N GLN A 375 30.09 -55.04 -31.34
CA GLN A 375 29.77 -54.04 -32.37
C GLN A 375 30.12 -52.60 -31.98
N LEU A 376 30.37 -52.30 -30.70
CA LEU A 376 30.57 -50.93 -30.23
C LEU A 376 32.00 -50.43 -30.40
N GLU A 377 32.97 -51.33 -30.58
CA GLU A 377 34.40 -50.98 -30.70
C GLU A 377 34.70 -50.23 -32.00
N GLU A 378 33.90 -50.44 -33.06
CA GLU A 378 33.97 -49.66 -34.31
C GLU A 378 33.50 -48.19 -34.15
N GLN A 379 32.73 -47.87 -33.11
CA GLN A 379 32.26 -46.49 -32.89
C GLN A 379 33.36 -45.57 -32.35
N ARG A 380 34.44 -46.14 -31.82
CA ARG A 380 35.53 -45.38 -31.18
C ARG A 380 36.40 -44.64 -32.19
N ASP A 381 36.59 -45.18 -33.39
CA ASP A 381 37.43 -44.56 -34.41
C ASP A 381 36.70 -43.43 -35.16
N LYS A 382 35.37 -43.31 -34.99
CA LYS A 382 34.56 -42.17 -35.47
C LYS A 382 34.71 -40.89 -34.62
N LEU A 383 35.25 -40.99 -33.40
CA LEU A 383 35.34 -39.85 -32.46
C LEU A 383 36.43 -38.84 -32.82
N GLU A 384 37.48 -39.24 -33.54
CA GLU A 384 38.53 -38.32 -33.98
C GLU A 384 38.07 -37.40 -35.12
N GLU A 385 37.22 -37.90 -36.02
CA GLU A 385 36.55 -37.10 -37.07
C GLU A 385 35.49 -36.14 -36.50
N GLN A 386 35.00 -36.39 -35.28
CA GLN A 386 34.02 -35.52 -34.61
C GLN A 386 34.64 -34.22 -34.06
N ARG A 387 35.94 -34.20 -33.79
CA ARG A 387 36.62 -33.03 -33.19
C ARG A 387 36.78 -31.89 -34.19
N ASP A 388 37.10 -32.19 -35.44
CA ASP A 388 37.27 -31.15 -36.47
C ASP A 388 35.89 -30.64 -36.98
N LYS A 389 34.83 -31.46 -36.87
CA LYS A 389 33.43 -31.01 -37.02
C LYS A 389 32.96 -30.07 -35.90
N LEU A 390 33.52 -30.18 -34.70
CA LEU A 390 33.13 -29.38 -33.53
C LEU A 390 33.55 -27.90 -33.65
N GLU A 391 34.63 -27.62 -34.36
CA GLU A 391 35.11 -26.24 -34.58
C GLU A 391 34.24 -25.51 -35.61
N GLU A 392 33.86 -26.18 -36.70
CA GLU A 392 32.86 -25.70 -37.66
C GLU A 392 31.46 -25.54 -37.03
N GLN A 393 31.10 -26.40 -36.06
CA GLN A 393 29.86 -26.27 -35.30
C GLN A 393 29.85 -25.03 -34.39
N ARG A 394 30.99 -24.63 -33.83
CA ARG A 394 31.08 -23.49 -32.91
C ARG A 394 30.79 -22.17 -33.62
N ASP A 395 31.38 -21.96 -34.79
CA ASP A 395 31.18 -20.72 -35.55
C ASP A 395 29.74 -20.64 -36.11
N LYS A 396 29.14 -21.79 -36.44
CA LYS A 396 27.71 -21.89 -36.78
C LYS A 396 26.79 -21.62 -35.58
N LEU A 397 27.23 -21.93 -34.37
CA LEU A 397 26.51 -21.70 -33.12
C LEU A 397 26.48 -20.22 -32.72
N GLU A 398 27.54 -19.46 -33.02
CA GLU A 398 27.55 -18.00 -32.81
C GLU A 398 26.59 -17.29 -33.76
N GLU A 399 26.57 -17.68 -35.04
CA GLU A 399 25.62 -17.12 -36.01
C GLU A 399 24.15 -17.47 -35.64
N GLN A 400 23.90 -18.69 -35.16
CA GLN A 400 22.59 -19.09 -34.63
C GLN A 400 22.19 -18.30 -33.39
N ARG A 401 23.14 -17.97 -32.51
CA ARG A 401 22.88 -17.19 -31.30
C ARG A 401 22.45 -15.76 -31.64
N ASP A 402 23.12 -15.11 -32.58
CA ASP A 402 22.78 -13.74 -32.97
C ASP A 402 21.44 -13.68 -33.72
N GLN A 403 21.15 -14.68 -34.56
CA GLN A 403 19.84 -14.88 -35.16
C GLN A 403 18.75 -15.11 -34.11
N LEU A 404 19.04 -15.88 -33.05
CA LEU A 404 18.12 -16.12 -31.93
C LEU A 404 17.81 -14.85 -31.14
N ILE A 405 18.80 -13.97 -30.93
CA ILE A 405 18.60 -12.69 -30.23
C ILE A 405 17.68 -11.79 -31.07
N GLN A 406 17.92 -11.68 -32.37
CA GLN A 406 17.09 -10.87 -33.27
C GLN A 406 15.67 -11.45 -33.43
N LEU A 407 15.54 -12.77 -33.52
CA LEU A 407 14.24 -13.45 -33.54
C LEU A 407 13.50 -13.29 -32.21
N SER A 408 14.21 -13.31 -31.08
CA SER A 408 13.61 -13.06 -29.76
C SER A 408 13.04 -11.65 -29.65
N HIS A 409 13.76 -10.64 -30.16
CA HIS A 409 13.26 -9.26 -30.18
C HIS A 409 12.04 -9.10 -31.09
N GLN A 410 12.06 -9.71 -32.27
CA GLN A 410 10.90 -9.74 -33.17
C GLN A 410 9.71 -10.50 -32.58
N LEU A 411 9.97 -11.59 -31.85
CA LEU A 411 8.94 -12.36 -31.16
C LEU A 411 8.34 -11.55 -30.01
N GLU A 412 9.15 -10.81 -29.26
CA GLU A 412 8.69 -9.95 -28.18
C GLU A 412 7.83 -8.79 -28.71
N GLU A 413 8.28 -8.11 -29.77
CA GLU A 413 7.51 -7.07 -30.47
C GLU A 413 6.20 -7.61 -31.04
N ALA A 414 6.23 -8.77 -31.70
CA ALA A 414 5.03 -9.42 -32.24
C ALA A 414 4.06 -9.84 -31.12
N THR A 415 4.58 -10.31 -29.99
CA THR A 415 3.77 -10.69 -28.82
C THR A 415 3.15 -9.45 -28.17
N HIS A 416 3.92 -8.37 -28.04
CA HIS A 416 3.42 -7.11 -27.50
C HIS A 416 2.35 -6.46 -28.41
N ALA A 417 2.60 -6.40 -29.73
CA ALA A 417 1.62 -5.92 -30.70
C ALA A 417 0.33 -6.74 -30.68
N LYS A 418 0.45 -8.07 -30.55
CA LYS A 418 -0.70 -8.98 -30.40
C LYS A 418 -1.49 -8.69 -29.11
N LEU A 419 -0.82 -8.40 -27.99
CA LEU A 419 -1.46 -8.07 -26.71
C LEU A 419 -2.25 -6.75 -26.76
N VAL A 420 -1.68 -5.72 -27.39
CA VAL A 420 -2.35 -4.42 -27.57
C VAL A 420 -3.57 -4.57 -28.48
N PHE A 421 -3.43 -5.29 -29.60
CA PHE A 421 -4.50 -5.55 -30.57
C PHE A 421 -5.74 -6.19 -29.93
N PHE A 422 -5.59 -7.25 -29.14
CA PHE A 422 -6.72 -7.93 -28.50
C PHE A 422 -7.39 -7.12 -27.38
N THR A 423 -6.62 -6.26 -26.69
CA THR A 423 -7.17 -5.38 -25.66
C THR A 423 -8.05 -4.30 -26.30
N ASN A 424 -7.56 -3.68 -27.37
CA ASN A 424 -8.28 -2.63 -28.08
C ASN A 424 -9.54 -3.18 -28.78
N ILE A 425 -9.45 -4.34 -29.43
CA ILE A 425 -10.61 -4.98 -30.07
C ILE A 425 -11.73 -5.30 -29.07
N SER A 426 -11.37 -5.76 -27.87
CA SER A 426 -12.37 -6.07 -26.85
C SER A 426 -13.13 -4.83 -26.39
N HIS A 427 -12.43 -3.69 -26.32
CA HIS A 427 -13.02 -2.40 -26.03
C HIS A 427 -13.95 -1.94 -27.16
N ASP A 428 -13.45 -1.98 -28.41
CA ASP A 428 -14.18 -1.53 -29.59
C ASP A 428 -15.47 -2.32 -29.85
N PHE A 429 -15.57 -3.56 -29.38
CA PHE A 429 -16.81 -4.33 -29.43
C PHE A 429 -17.76 -4.08 -28.25
N ARG A 430 -17.26 -3.80 -27.04
CA ARG A 430 -18.13 -3.63 -25.85
C ARG A 430 -18.90 -2.33 -25.85
N THR A 431 -18.28 -1.25 -26.33
CA THR A 431 -18.92 0.08 -26.41
C THR A 431 -20.18 0.07 -27.28
N PRO A 432 -20.16 -0.38 -28.55
CA PRO A 432 -21.38 -0.47 -29.34
C PRO A 432 -22.37 -1.50 -28.79
N LEU A 433 -21.90 -2.59 -28.15
CA LEU A 433 -22.83 -3.55 -27.53
C LEU A 433 -23.57 -2.96 -26.33
N THR A 434 -22.95 -2.06 -25.56
CA THR A 434 -23.62 -1.34 -24.45
C THR A 434 -24.75 -0.47 -24.99
N LEU A 435 -24.49 0.23 -26.10
CA LEU A 435 -25.46 1.11 -26.76
C LEU A 435 -26.60 0.38 -27.46
N VAL A 436 -26.52 -0.95 -27.63
CA VAL A 436 -27.58 -1.76 -28.25
C VAL A 436 -28.28 -2.66 -27.22
N ALA A 437 -27.56 -3.24 -26.26
CA ALA A 437 -28.09 -4.22 -25.31
C ALA A 437 -29.19 -3.62 -24.41
N ASP A 438 -28.86 -2.55 -23.70
CA ASP A 438 -29.73 -2.00 -22.65
C ASP A 438 -30.96 -1.29 -23.25
N PRO A 439 -30.87 -0.48 -24.33
CA PRO A 439 -32.07 0.07 -24.97
C PRO A 439 -33.02 -1.02 -25.48
N VAL A 440 -32.51 -2.13 -25.99
CA VAL A 440 -33.33 -3.26 -26.45
C VAL A 440 -34.00 -3.96 -25.27
N GLU A 441 -33.31 -4.14 -24.15
CA GLU A 441 -33.90 -4.67 -22.91
C GLU A 441 -35.00 -3.75 -22.36
N HIS A 442 -34.76 -2.43 -22.35
CA HIS A 442 -35.72 -1.44 -21.91
C HIS A 442 -36.98 -1.43 -22.80
N LEU A 443 -36.81 -1.50 -24.12
CA LEU A 443 -37.93 -1.61 -25.05
C LEU A 443 -38.67 -2.94 -24.87
N LEU A 444 -37.98 -4.07 -24.67
CA LEU A 444 -38.64 -5.36 -24.42
C LEU A 444 -39.45 -5.41 -23.13
N ALA A 445 -39.10 -4.59 -22.12
CA ALA A 445 -39.86 -4.44 -20.90
C ALA A 445 -41.12 -3.56 -21.06
N ASP A 446 -41.25 -2.84 -22.18
CA ASP A 446 -42.45 -2.07 -22.52
C ASP A 446 -43.56 -2.99 -23.06
N ASN A 447 -44.62 -3.12 -22.27
CA ASN A 447 -45.78 -3.96 -22.59
C ASN A 447 -46.69 -3.36 -23.68
N THR A 448 -46.40 -2.16 -24.20
CA THR A 448 -47.22 -1.48 -25.21
C THR A 448 -46.80 -1.77 -26.66
N LEU A 449 -45.70 -2.49 -26.85
CA LEU A 449 -45.18 -2.83 -28.18
C LEU A 449 -46.08 -3.82 -28.94
N SER A 450 -46.20 -3.63 -30.26
CA SER A 450 -46.89 -4.59 -31.12
C SER A 450 -46.15 -5.94 -31.15
N GLY A 451 -46.88 -7.04 -31.38
CA GLY A 451 -46.30 -8.40 -31.40
C GLY A 451 -45.18 -8.61 -32.43
N ASP A 452 -45.12 -7.79 -33.48
CA ASP A 452 -44.04 -7.83 -34.47
C ASP A 452 -42.82 -7.01 -34.03
N GLN A 453 -43.03 -5.85 -33.40
CA GLN A 453 -41.94 -5.07 -32.78
C GLN A 453 -41.26 -5.84 -31.65
N HIS A 454 -42.04 -6.50 -30.79
CA HIS A 454 -41.52 -7.33 -29.71
C HIS A 454 -40.70 -8.52 -30.24
N ARG A 455 -41.18 -9.18 -31.30
CA ARG A 455 -40.42 -10.26 -31.98
C ARG A 455 -39.11 -9.76 -32.59
N MET A 456 -39.10 -8.57 -33.18
CA MET A 456 -37.90 -7.97 -33.79
C MET A 456 -36.87 -7.56 -32.73
N LEU A 457 -37.31 -6.99 -31.61
CA LEU A 457 -36.44 -6.66 -30.48
C LEU A 457 -35.86 -7.90 -29.81
N MET A 458 -36.64 -8.98 -29.64
CA MET A 458 -36.14 -10.27 -29.17
C MET A 458 -35.04 -10.84 -30.08
N LEU A 459 -35.17 -10.63 -31.40
CA LEU A 459 -34.14 -11.03 -32.35
C LEU A 459 -32.86 -10.19 -32.20
N ILE A 460 -32.99 -8.89 -32.01
CA ILE A 460 -31.84 -7.99 -31.77
C ILE A 460 -31.15 -8.37 -30.45
N GLN A 461 -31.91 -8.53 -29.37
CA GLN A 461 -31.39 -8.93 -28.04
C GLN A 461 -30.61 -10.25 -28.14
N ARG A 462 -31.15 -11.23 -28.85
CA ARG A 462 -30.47 -12.51 -29.08
C ARG A 462 -29.12 -12.32 -29.79
N ASN A 463 -29.05 -11.48 -30.82
CA ASN A 463 -27.81 -11.22 -31.54
C ASN A 463 -26.78 -10.45 -30.70
N VAL A 464 -27.24 -9.50 -29.88
CA VAL A 464 -26.39 -8.80 -28.92
C VAL A 464 -25.79 -9.77 -27.90
N ASN A 465 -26.61 -10.67 -27.34
CA ASN A 465 -26.14 -11.70 -26.41
C ASN A 465 -25.16 -12.68 -27.06
N ILE A 466 -25.34 -13.00 -28.35
CA ILE A 466 -24.36 -13.78 -29.12
C ILE A 466 -23.04 -13.02 -29.23
N LEU A 467 -23.05 -11.74 -29.60
CA LEU A 467 -21.85 -10.92 -29.73
C LEU A 467 -21.12 -10.77 -28.38
N LEU A 468 -21.85 -10.52 -27.29
CA LEU A 468 -21.28 -10.47 -25.94
C LEU A 468 -20.60 -11.79 -25.54
N ARG A 469 -21.25 -12.92 -25.84
CA ARG A 469 -20.65 -14.25 -25.61
C ARG A 469 -19.35 -14.42 -26.40
N LEU A 470 -19.31 -13.97 -27.65
CA LEU A 470 -18.11 -14.06 -28.50
C LEU A 470 -16.96 -13.21 -27.96
N VAL A 471 -17.24 -11.98 -27.55
CA VAL A 471 -16.24 -11.09 -26.94
C VAL A 471 -15.70 -11.69 -25.65
N ASN A 472 -16.57 -12.22 -24.79
CA ASN A 472 -16.14 -12.86 -23.54
C ASN A 472 -15.32 -14.14 -23.79
N GLN A 473 -15.66 -14.94 -24.81
CA GLN A 473 -14.84 -16.10 -25.20
C GLN A 473 -13.42 -15.72 -25.64
N ILE A 474 -13.24 -14.59 -26.34
CA ILE A 474 -11.92 -14.09 -26.72
C ILE A 474 -11.10 -13.68 -25.47
N LEU A 475 -11.76 -13.07 -24.49
CA LEU A 475 -11.10 -12.61 -23.26
C LEU A 475 -10.74 -13.77 -22.32
N ASP A 476 -11.64 -14.75 -22.17
CA ASP A 476 -11.37 -15.97 -21.40
C ASP A 476 -10.18 -16.73 -21.97
N PHE A 477 -10.10 -16.79 -23.29
CA PHE A 477 -8.97 -17.36 -23.99
C PHE A 477 -7.66 -16.62 -23.69
N ARG A 478 -7.68 -15.27 -23.66
CA ARG A 478 -6.51 -14.47 -23.25
C ARG A 478 -6.09 -14.74 -21.80
N LYS A 479 -7.05 -14.85 -20.88
CA LYS A 479 -6.77 -15.15 -19.46
C LYS A 479 -6.04 -16.49 -19.34
N TYR A 480 -6.45 -17.48 -20.12
CA TYR A 480 -5.80 -18.79 -20.16
C TYR A 480 -4.36 -18.72 -20.70
N GLU A 481 -4.11 -18.08 -21.85
CA GLU A 481 -2.75 -17.98 -22.43
C GLU A 481 -1.75 -17.29 -21.50
N ASN A 482 -2.22 -16.30 -20.74
CA ASN A 482 -1.37 -15.53 -19.83
C ASN A 482 -1.25 -16.17 -18.44
N GLY A 483 -1.82 -17.36 -18.23
CA GLY A 483 -1.84 -18.04 -16.92
C GLY A 483 -2.63 -17.28 -15.84
N LYS A 484 -3.46 -16.30 -16.23
CA LYS A 484 -4.28 -15.47 -15.34
C LYS A 484 -5.73 -15.98 -15.21
N MET A 485 -6.02 -17.17 -15.71
CA MET A 485 -7.33 -17.79 -15.58
C MET A 485 -7.45 -18.45 -14.22
N GLU A 486 -8.35 -17.92 -13.40
CA GLU A 486 -8.57 -18.42 -12.05
C GLU A 486 -9.23 -19.80 -12.09
N TYR A 487 -8.73 -20.74 -11.29
CA TYR A 487 -9.27 -22.09 -11.15
C TYR A 487 -9.78 -22.26 -9.71
N THR A 488 -11.09 -22.41 -9.55
CA THR A 488 -11.75 -22.49 -8.24
C THR A 488 -12.43 -23.85 -8.07
N PRO A 489 -11.67 -24.92 -7.76
CA PRO A 489 -12.23 -26.25 -7.62
C PRO A 489 -13.08 -26.36 -6.34
N VAL A 490 -14.28 -26.89 -6.48
CA VAL A 490 -15.20 -27.21 -5.40
C VAL A 490 -15.57 -28.70 -5.44
N PRO A 491 -15.97 -29.32 -4.31
CA PRO A 491 -16.49 -30.69 -4.32
C PRO A 491 -17.80 -30.74 -5.13
N VAL A 492 -17.82 -31.52 -6.20
CA VAL A 492 -18.96 -31.63 -7.12
C VAL A 492 -19.32 -33.09 -7.34
N ASP A 493 -20.62 -33.38 -7.30
CA ASP A 493 -21.19 -34.58 -7.91
C ASP A 493 -21.42 -34.33 -9.41
N ILE A 494 -20.56 -34.93 -10.24
CA ILE A 494 -20.62 -34.76 -11.70
C ILE A 494 -21.92 -35.38 -12.26
N LEU A 495 -22.42 -36.46 -11.67
CA LEU A 495 -23.61 -37.14 -12.17
C LEU A 495 -24.84 -36.23 -12.06
N SER A 496 -25.11 -35.71 -10.86
CA SER A 496 -26.20 -34.77 -10.60
C SER A 496 -26.11 -33.52 -11.49
N SER A 497 -24.90 -33.00 -11.71
CA SER A 497 -24.67 -31.83 -12.55
C SER A 497 -25.03 -32.09 -14.02
N PHE A 498 -24.60 -33.22 -14.57
CA PHE A 498 -24.87 -33.58 -15.97
C PHE A 498 -26.35 -33.86 -16.21
N GLU A 499 -27.03 -34.51 -15.25
CA GLU A 499 -28.48 -34.73 -15.31
C GLU A 499 -29.24 -33.40 -15.38
N GLY A 500 -28.88 -32.41 -14.57
CA GLY A 500 -29.47 -31.07 -14.62
C GLY A 500 -29.20 -30.35 -15.95
N TRP A 501 -27.96 -30.39 -16.45
CA TRP A 501 -27.61 -29.72 -17.71
C TRP A 501 -28.30 -30.33 -18.94
N ASN A 502 -28.61 -31.62 -18.90
CA ASN A 502 -29.31 -32.31 -19.98
C ASN A 502 -30.72 -31.76 -20.23
N GLU A 503 -31.41 -31.26 -19.21
CA GLU A 503 -32.76 -30.71 -19.35
C GLU A 503 -32.82 -29.55 -20.35
N SER A 504 -31.77 -28.72 -20.37
CA SER A 504 -31.64 -27.56 -21.27
C SER A 504 -31.61 -27.94 -22.75
N PHE A 505 -31.31 -29.19 -23.08
CA PHE A 505 -31.21 -29.69 -24.46
C PHE A 505 -32.39 -30.57 -24.90
N LEU A 506 -33.28 -30.97 -23.99
CA LEU A 506 -34.48 -31.75 -24.32
C LEU A 506 -35.41 -31.01 -25.28
N ALA A 507 -35.56 -29.69 -25.11
CA ALA A 507 -36.34 -28.85 -26.01
C ALA A 507 -35.73 -28.80 -27.43
N ALA A 508 -34.41 -28.69 -27.53
CA ALA A 508 -33.68 -28.73 -28.80
C ALA A 508 -33.77 -30.10 -29.48
N ALA A 509 -33.69 -31.18 -28.69
CA ALA A 509 -33.85 -32.55 -29.15
C ALA A 509 -35.24 -32.79 -29.75
N ARG A 510 -36.31 -32.37 -29.05
CA ARG A 510 -37.69 -32.49 -29.55
C ARG A 510 -37.92 -31.70 -30.83
N LYS A 511 -37.35 -30.49 -30.94
CA LYS A 511 -37.50 -29.62 -32.13
C LYS A 511 -36.86 -30.21 -33.39
N LYS A 512 -35.75 -30.94 -33.26
CA LYS A 512 -35.04 -31.60 -34.37
C LYS A 512 -35.30 -33.12 -34.44
N HIS A 513 -36.25 -33.64 -33.66
CA HIS A 513 -36.49 -35.08 -33.53
C HIS A 513 -35.22 -35.93 -33.25
N ILE A 514 -34.23 -35.37 -32.54
CA ILE A 514 -32.98 -36.07 -32.22
C ILE A 514 -33.23 -36.99 -31.01
N HIS A 515 -32.83 -38.25 -31.12
CA HIS A 515 -32.86 -39.19 -30.01
C HIS A 515 -31.68 -38.91 -29.07
N PHE A 516 -31.97 -38.32 -27.91
CA PHE A 516 -30.98 -38.01 -26.89
C PHE A 516 -31.00 -39.05 -25.77
N SER A 517 -29.83 -39.61 -25.42
CA SER A 517 -29.68 -40.57 -24.32
C SER A 517 -28.49 -40.22 -23.43
N PHE A 518 -28.64 -40.41 -22.11
CA PHE A 518 -27.58 -40.28 -21.12
C PHE A 518 -27.41 -41.62 -20.41
N ASP A 519 -26.21 -42.21 -20.53
CA ASP A 519 -25.87 -43.49 -19.89
C ASP A 519 -24.83 -43.25 -18.79
N ASN A 520 -25.00 -43.86 -17.62
CA ASN A 520 -24.01 -43.87 -16.53
C ASN A 520 -23.82 -45.30 -16.00
N MET A 521 -22.70 -45.57 -15.31
CA MET A 521 -22.55 -46.83 -14.55
C MET A 521 -23.28 -46.74 -13.20
N PRO A 522 -24.21 -47.68 -12.89
CA PRO A 522 -24.90 -47.74 -11.60
C PRO A 522 -23.93 -47.87 -10.43
N ASP A 523 -24.31 -47.36 -9.25
CA ASP A 523 -23.58 -47.49 -7.98
C ASP A 523 -22.12 -47.01 -8.02
N THR A 524 -21.80 -46.06 -8.90
CA THR A 524 -20.45 -45.50 -9.07
C THR A 524 -20.37 -44.10 -8.47
N ASP A 525 -19.34 -43.85 -7.65
CA ASP A 525 -19.06 -42.53 -7.07
C ASP A 525 -18.35 -41.63 -8.09
N TYR A 526 -18.99 -40.51 -8.47
CA TYR A 526 -18.45 -39.50 -9.39
C TYR A 526 -18.07 -38.18 -8.67
N HIS A 527 -17.93 -38.19 -7.34
CA HIS A 527 -17.48 -37.02 -6.61
C HIS A 527 -16.02 -36.70 -6.90
N THR A 528 -15.74 -35.44 -7.20
CA THR A 528 -14.37 -34.94 -7.39
C THR A 528 -14.30 -33.44 -7.08
N LEU A 529 -13.09 -32.91 -6.95
CA LEU A 529 -12.86 -31.47 -6.97
C LEU A 529 -12.82 -30.96 -8.41
N ALA A 530 -13.77 -30.11 -8.78
CA ALA A 530 -13.85 -29.50 -10.10
C ALA A 530 -14.39 -28.08 -10.03
N ASP A 531 -14.04 -27.27 -11.03
CA ASP A 531 -14.60 -25.94 -11.20
C ASP A 531 -15.90 -26.07 -12.00
N ILE A 532 -17.05 -25.94 -11.30
CA ILE A 532 -18.36 -26.26 -11.87
C ILE A 532 -18.73 -25.38 -13.06
N GLU A 533 -18.35 -24.10 -13.05
CA GLU A 533 -18.62 -23.16 -14.15
C GLU A 533 -17.83 -23.57 -15.40
N LYS A 534 -16.55 -23.92 -15.25
CA LYS A 534 -15.72 -24.36 -16.38
C LYS A 534 -16.14 -25.73 -16.90
N LEU A 535 -16.54 -26.64 -16.01
CA LEU A 535 -17.06 -27.96 -16.36
C LEU A 535 -18.38 -27.85 -17.15
N GLU A 536 -19.29 -26.97 -16.71
CA GLU A 536 -20.52 -26.65 -17.44
C GLU A 536 -20.19 -26.16 -18.86
N ARG A 537 -19.25 -25.22 -18.98
CA ARG A 537 -18.85 -24.67 -20.29
C ARG A 537 -18.21 -25.71 -21.20
N ILE A 538 -17.45 -26.66 -20.66
CA ILE A 538 -16.96 -27.81 -21.42
C ILE A 538 -18.15 -28.60 -21.96
N TYR A 539 -19.07 -28.98 -21.07
CA TYR A 539 -20.21 -29.82 -21.38
C TYR A 539 -21.13 -29.18 -22.43
N PHE A 540 -21.54 -27.93 -22.22
CA PHE A 540 -22.41 -27.19 -23.13
C PHE A 540 -21.78 -26.97 -24.51
N ASN A 541 -20.48 -26.73 -24.61
CA ASN A 541 -19.82 -26.57 -25.92
C ASN A 541 -19.80 -27.88 -26.71
N LEU A 542 -19.49 -29.00 -26.06
CA LEU A 542 -19.48 -30.32 -26.71
C LEU A 542 -20.90 -30.75 -27.11
N LEU A 543 -21.86 -30.60 -26.20
CA LEU A 543 -23.25 -30.99 -26.43
C LEU A 543 -23.94 -30.11 -27.47
N SER A 544 -23.74 -28.79 -27.44
CA SER A 544 -24.29 -27.90 -28.47
C SER A 544 -23.70 -28.17 -29.86
N ASN A 545 -22.42 -28.52 -29.96
CA ASN A 545 -21.83 -28.99 -31.22
C ASN A 545 -22.47 -30.30 -31.68
N ALA A 546 -22.66 -31.28 -30.79
CA ALA A 546 -23.34 -32.53 -31.11
C ALA A 546 -24.75 -32.29 -31.68
N PHE A 547 -25.58 -31.46 -31.06
CA PHE A 547 -26.92 -31.13 -31.56
C PHE A 547 -26.92 -30.27 -32.83
N LYS A 548 -25.90 -29.42 -33.01
CA LYS A 548 -25.76 -28.56 -34.19
C LYS A 548 -25.47 -29.39 -35.44
N PHE A 549 -24.52 -30.32 -35.35
CA PHE A 549 -24.02 -31.12 -36.48
C PHE A 549 -24.74 -32.44 -36.68
N THR A 550 -25.72 -32.77 -35.83
CA THR A 550 -26.59 -33.94 -36.02
C THR A 550 -27.81 -33.56 -36.86
N PRO A 551 -28.10 -34.31 -37.95
CA PRO A 551 -29.30 -34.09 -38.77
C PRO A 551 -30.58 -34.46 -38.02
N GLU A 552 -31.72 -34.07 -38.56
CA GLU A 552 -33.04 -34.44 -38.04
C GLU A 552 -33.19 -35.97 -37.99
N ASN A 553 -33.79 -36.50 -36.91
CA ASN A 553 -33.85 -37.95 -36.60
C ASN A 553 -32.51 -38.64 -36.29
N GLY A 554 -31.43 -37.87 -36.09
CA GLY A 554 -30.15 -38.42 -35.64
C GLY A 554 -30.14 -38.79 -34.15
N LYS A 555 -28.99 -39.27 -33.67
CA LYS A 555 -28.80 -39.70 -32.28
C LYS A 555 -27.64 -38.93 -31.63
N VAL A 556 -27.85 -38.48 -30.40
CA VAL A 556 -26.82 -37.91 -29.52
C VAL A 556 -26.80 -38.70 -28.23
N THR A 557 -25.64 -39.23 -27.85
CA THR A 557 -25.48 -40.03 -26.64
C THR A 557 -24.36 -39.46 -25.78
N VAL A 558 -24.66 -39.20 -24.51
CA VAL A 558 -23.66 -38.86 -23.50
C VAL A 558 -23.45 -40.07 -22.61
N ARG A 559 -22.20 -40.43 -22.34
CA ARG A 559 -21.87 -41.49 -21.38
C ARG A 559 -20.93 -40.99 -20.30
N LEU A 560 -21.15 -41.41 -19.07
CA LEU A 560 -20.29 -41.14 -17.93
C LEU A 560 -19.75 -42.47 -17.37
N ALA A 561 -18.43 -42.54 -17.14
CA ALA A 561 -17.74 -43.76 -16.72
C ALA A 561 -16.54 -43.44 -15.83
N LEU A 562 -16.24 -44.33 -14.89
CA LEU A 562 -15.00 -44.29 -14.09
C LEU A 562 -13.94 -45.19 -14.73
N LEU A 563 -12.71 -44.71 -14.80
CA LEU A 563 -11.54 -45.41 -15.34
C LEU A 563 -10.41 -45.40 -14.32
N THR A 564 -9.61 -46.45 -14.30
CA THR A 564 -8.34 -46.47 -13.56
C THR A 564 -7.20 -46.42 -14.55
N LYS A 565 -6.41 -45.34 -14.51
CA LYS A 565 -5.19 -45.15 -15.31
C LYS A 565 -4.01 -44.98 -14.37
N GLU A 566 -2.97 -45.80 -14.56
CA GLU A 566 -1.69 -45.70 -13.82
C GLU A 566 -1.82 -45.67 -12.28
N GLY A 567 -2.86 -46.31 -11.73
CA GLY A 567 -3.10 -46.36 -10.28
C GLY A 567 -3.90 -45.19 -9.70
N SER A 568 -4.33 -44.23 -10.54
CA SER A 568 -5.24 -43.14 -10.18
C SER A 568 -6.63 -43.34 -10.79
N GLN A 569 -7.67 -42.89 -10.11
CA GLN A 569 -9.04 -42.88 -10.66
C GLN A 569 -9.25 -41.64 -11.54
N TRP A 570 -9.98 -41.85 -12.64
CA TRP A 570 -10.31 -40.84 -13.65
C TRP A 570 -11.79 -40.95 -13.99
N ILE A 571 -12.45 -39.83 -14.20
CA ILE A 571 -13.81 -39.76 -14.73
C ILE A 571 -13.71 -39.48 -16.23
N ARG A 572 -14.29 -40.37 -17.03
CA ARG A 572 -14.47 -40.20 -18.46
C ARG A 572 -15.91 -39.86 -18.76
N PHE A 573 -16.12 -38.80 -19.54
CA PHE A 573 -17.37 -38.63 -20.23
C PHE A 573 -17.17 -38.52 -21.74
N THR A 574 -18.12 -39.08 -22.48
CA THR A 574 -18.10 -39.08 -23.94
C THR A 574 -19.37 -38.45 -24.48
N VAL A 575 -19.24 -37.57 -25.46
CA VAL A 575 -20.35 -37.00 -26.22
C VAL A 575 -20.26 -37.53 -27.65
N SER A 576 -21.20 -38.41 -28.01
CA SER A 576 -21.29 -39.07 -29.32
C SER A 576 -22.46 -38.54 -30.12
N ASN A 577 -22.27 -38.33 -31.43
CA ASN A 577 -23.33 -37.85 -32.31
C ASN A 577 -23.23 -38.43 -33.74
N THR A 578 -24.37 -38.73 -34.37
CA THR A 578 -24.44 -39.31 -35.73
C THR A 578 -24.37 -38.26 -36.85
N GLY A 579 -23.59 -37.19 -36.63
CA GLY A 579 -23.49 -36.03 -37.52
C GLY A 579 -22.43 -36.16 -38.62
N SER A 580 -22.14 -35.05 -39.31
CA SER A 580 -21.14 -35.00 -40.39
C SER A 580 -19.74 -35.42 -39.94
N MET A 581 -19.06 -36.22 -40.77
CA MET A 581 -17.72 -36.74 -40.53
C MET A 581 -16.68 -35.62 -40.50
N ILE A 582 -15.74 -35.69 -39.57
CA ILE A 582 -14.56 -34.82 -39.54
C ILE A 582 -13.40 -35.59 -40.19
N SER A 583 -12.84 -35.06 -41.28
CA SER A 583 -11.71 -35.72 -41.95
C SER A 583 -10.48 -35.82 -41.02
N ALA A 584 -9.62 -36.81 -41.27
CA ALA A 584 -8.41 -37.02 -40.48
C ALA A 584 -7.46 -35.81 -40.48
N GLU A 585 -7.47 -35.00 -41.53
CA GLU A 585 -6.72 -33.73 -41.61
C GLU A 585 -7.30 -32.69 -40.64
N HIS A 586 -8.63 -32.54 -40.61
CA HIS A 586 -9.31 -31.58 -39.76
C HIS A 586 -9.21 -31.93 -38.27
N ILE A 587 -9.23 -33.22 -37.90
CA ILE A 587 -9.16 -33.69 -36.50
C ILE A 587 -7.97 -33.08 -35.74
N ARG A 588 -6.82 -32.88 -36.40
CA ARG A 588 -5.62 -32.31 -35.76
C ARG A 588 -5.78 -30.82 -35.46
N SER A 589 -6.57 -30.11 -36.26
CA SER A 589 -6.69 -28.65 -36.20
C SER A 589 -8.02 -28.16 -35.60
N ILE A 590 -9.00 -29.03 -35.31
CA ILE A 590 -10.29 -28.58 -34.72
C ILE A 590 -10.17 -27.94 -33.33
N PHE A 591 -9.07 -28.21 -32.62
CA PHE A 591 -8.75 -27.58 -31.34
C PHE A 591 -7.88 -26.31 -31.51
N GLU A 592 -7.49 -25.97 -32.75
CA GLU A 592 -6.83 -24.71 -33.07
C GLU A 592 -7.83 -23.55 -33.15
N ARG A 593 -7.33 -22.34 -32.93
CA ARG A 593 -8.15 -21.13 -32.79
C ARG A 593 -8.65 -20.67 -34.15
N PHE A 594 -9.89 -20.20 -34.18
CA PHE A 594 -10.57 -19.70 -35.39
C PHE A 594 -10.68 -20.74 -36.51
N TYR A 595 -10.31 -22.00 -36.23
CA TYR A 595 -10.39 -23.08 -37.18
C TYR A 595 -11.86 -23.47 -37.40
N LYS A 596 -12.28 -23.52 -38.66
CA LYS A 596 -13.61 -23.92 -39.08
C LYS A 596 -13.49 -24.83 -40.28
N ILE A 597 -14.21 -25.94 -40.26
CA ILE A 597 -14.26 -26.91 -41.35
C ILE A 597 -15.02 -26.33 -42.55
N ASP A 598 -15.98 -25.42 -42.31
CA ASP A 598 -16.86 -24.90 -43.36
C ASP A 598 -17.29 -23.45 -43.07
N MET A 599 -17.16 -22.54 -44.07
CA MET A 599 -17.42 -21.10 -43.91
C MET A 599 -18.89 -20.76 -43.65
N HIS A 600 -19.81 -21.67 -43.97
CA HIS A 600 -21.26 -21.44 -43.90
C HIS A 600 -21.91 -21.76 -42.55
N HIS A 601 -21.20 -22.37 -41.60
CA HIS A 601 -21.76 -22.75 -40.30
C HIS A 601 -21.50 -21.68 -39.21
N ALA A 602 -22.58 -21.18 -38.59
CA ALA A 602 -22.52 -20.14 -37.56
C ALA A 602 -21.76 -20.57 -36.29
N GLY A 603 -20.56 -20.04 -36.06
CA GLY A 603 -19.75 -20.25 -34.86
C GLY A 603 -18.41 -19.53 -34.96
N SER A 604 -17.77 -19.20 -33.85
CA SER A 604 -16.51 -18.41 -33.82
C SER A 604 -15.24 -19.20 -34.10
N GLY A 605 -15.27 -20.54 -33.99
CA GLY A 605 -14.07 -21.37 -34.05
C GLY A 605 -13.21 -21.28 -32.77
N ILE A 606 -13.76 -20.75 -31.67
CA ILE A 606 -13.07 -20.61 -30.38
C ILE A 606 -13.51 -21.69 -29.37
N GLY A 607 -14.75 -22.19 -29.49
CA GLY A 607 -15.38 -23.07 -28.49
C GLY A 607 -14.56 -24.33 -28.16
N LEU A 608 -14.09 -25.08 -29.15
CA LEU A 608 -13.32 -26.30 -28.92
C LEU A 608 -11.92 -26.03 -28.36
N ALA A 609 -11.27 -24.93 -28.78
CA ALA A 609 -10.00 -24.50 -28.20
C ALA A 609 -10.15 -24.17 -26.71
N LEU A 610 -11.27 -23.53 -26.31
CA LEU A 610 -11.58 -23.24 -24.92
C LEU A 610 -11.95 -24.49 -24.11
N VAL A 611 -12.65 -25.45 -24.71
CA VAL A 611 -12.89 -26.77 -24.10
C VAL A 611 -11.57 -27.45 -23.76
N LYS A 612 -10.62 -27.48 -24.72
CA LYS A 612 -9.30 -28.05 -24.49
C LYS A 612 -8.58 -27.34 -23.33
N ALA A 613 -8.59 -26.02 -23.32
CA ALA A 613 -8.00 -25.21 -22.25
C ALA A 613 -8.61 -25.53 -20.86
N PHE A 614 -9.94 -25.61 -20.75
CA PHE A 614 -10.60 -25.93 -19.48
C PHE A 614 -10.35 -27.37 -19.03
N VAL A 615 -10.27 -28.33 -19.95
CA VAL A 615 -9.93 -29.73 -19.64
C VAL A 615 -8.49 -29.84 -19.14
N GLU A 616 -7.54 -29.15 -19.80
CA GLU A 616 -6.14 -29.08 -19.36
C GLU A 616 -6.00 -28.42 -17.98
N LEU A 617 -6.79 -27.37 -17.70
CA LEU A 617 -6.84 -26.71 -16.39
C LEU A 617 -7.27 -27.66 -15.25
N HIS A 618 -8.14 -28.63 -15.55
CA HIS A 618 -8.55 -29.68 -14.61
C HIS A 618 -7.54 -30.84 -14.52
N GLY A 619 -6.40 -30.76 -15.20
CA GLY A 619 -5.42 -31.85 -15.31
C GLY A 619 -5.89 -33.01 -16.20
N GLY A 620 -6.90 -32.77 -17.03
CA GLY A 620 -7.53 -33.76 -17.90
C GLY A 620 -7.00 -33.78 -19.34
N THR A 621 -7.57 -34.67 -20.15
CA THR A 621 -7.29 -34.76 -21.60
C THR A 621 -8.57 -34.87 -22.42
N ILE A 622 -8.62 -34.22 -23.58
CA ILE A 622 -9.71 -34.35 -24.56
C ILE A 622 -9.20 -34.96 -25.87
N SER A 623 -9.97 -35.88 -26.45
CA SER A 623 -9.74 -36.46 -27.78
C SER A 623 -11.02 -36.50 -28.61
N VAL A 624 -10.87 -36.66 -29.92
CA VAL A 624 -11.99 -36.86 -30.86
C VAL A 624 -11.70 -38.03 -31.79
N GLU A 625 -12.73 -38.81 -32.06
CA GLU A 625 -12.73 -39.87 -33.08
C GLU A 625 -13.95 -39.66 -33.98
N SER A 626 -13.78 -39.79 -35.30
CA SER A 626 -14.86 -39.62 -36.27
C SER A 626 -14.75 -40.70 -37.35
N ASP A 627 -15.81 -41.49 -37.51
CA ASP A 627 -15.90 -42.61 -38.47
C ASP A 627 -17.27 -42.58 -39.16
N GLU A 628 -17.33 -42.92 -40.45
CA GLU A 628 -18.56 -43.07 -41.25
C GLU A 628 -19.59 -44.01 -40.58
N LYS A 629 -19.16 -45.01 -39.81
CA LYS A 629 -20.06 -46.00 -39.17
C LYS A 629 -20.51 -45.62 -37.75
N GLN A 630 -19.74 -44.81 -37.03
CA GLN A 630 -19.98 -44.53 -35.60
C GLN A 630 -20.30 -43.05 -35.29
N GLY A 631 -20.19 -42.16 -36.29
CA GLY A 631 -20.36 -40.72 -36.11
C GLY A 631 -19.13 -40.08 -35.48
N THR A 632 -19.32 -38.96 -34.77
CA THR A 632 -18.24 -38.25 -34.08
C THR A 632 -18.37 -38.44 -32.57
N VAL A 633 -17.26 -38.76 -31.90
CA VAL A 633 -17.19 -39.00 -30.46
C VAL A 633 -16.10 -38.11 -29.87
N PHE A 634 -16.50 -37.18 -29.01
CA PHE A 634 -15.59 -36.43 -28.15
C PHE A 634 -15.45 -37.16 -26.82
N THR A 635 -14.22 -37.40 -26.39
CA THR A 635 -13.89 -38.07 -25.12
C THR A 635 -13.13 -37.11 -24.23
N VAL A 636 -13.62 -36.88 -23.01
CA VAL A 636 -12.96 -36.07 -22.00
C VAL A 636 -12.65 -36.94 -20.79
N ASP A 637 -11.38 -36.95 -20.38
CA ASP A 637 -10.88 -37.64 -19.20
C ASP A 637 -10.44 -36.61 -18.16
N LEU A 638 -10.99 -36.68 -16.95
CA LEU A 638 -10.65 -35.82 -15.81
C LEU A 638 -10.10 -36.67 -14.65
N PRO A 639 -9.01 -36.27 -13.98
CA PRO A 639 -8.51 -36.99 -12.81
C PRO A 639 -9.45 -36.80 -11.61
N VAL A 640 -9.69 -37.88 -10.84
CA VAL A 640 -10.41 -37.80 -9.57
C VAL A 640 -9.46 -37.30 -8.49
N GLN A 641 -9.82 -36.19 -7.84
CA GLN A 641 -9.09 -35.68 -6.69
C GLN A 641 -9.82 -36.07 -5.41
N ALA A 642 -9.09 -36.63 -4.43
CA ALA A 642 -9.68 -37.20 -3.22
C ALA A 642 -10.32 -36.11 -2.34
N CYS A 643 -11.63 -36.22 -2.12
CA CYS A 643 -12.37 -35.44 -1.13
C CYS A 643 -12.39 -36.16 0.22
N ALA A 644 -11.99 -35.50 1.30
CA ALA A 644 -12.31 -35.94 2.66
C ALA A 644 -13.69 -35.37 3.03
N TYR A 645 -14.72 -36.21 3.11
CA TYR A 645 -16.05 -35.80 3.55
C TYR A 645 -16.22 -36.08 5.05
N GLU A 646 -16.45 -35.01 5.83
CA GLU A 646 -17.17 -35.09 7.10
C GLU A 646 -18.66 -34.86 6.80
N THR A 647 -19.47 -35.84 7.18
CA THR A 647 -20.93 -35.85 7.02
C THR A 647 -21.61 -35.03 8.11
N SER A 648 -22.45 -34.08 7.74
CA SER A 648 -23.58 -33.67 8.57
C SER A 648 -24.79 -33.34 7.69
N SER A 649 -25.77 -34.23 7.73
CA SER A 649 -27.11 -34.11 7.17
C SER A 649 -27.97 -33.12 7.98
N LEU A 650 -28.87 -32.41 7.31
CA LEU A 650 -30.34 -32.54 7.46
C LEU A 650 -31.10 -31.54 6.55
N GLU A 651 -32.21 -32.05 6.04
CA GLU A 651 -33.26 -31.52 5.14
C GLU A 651 -33.94 -30.24 5.71
N ASP A 652 -34.73 -29.42 5.00
CA ASP A 652 -35.83 -29.73 4.07
C ASP A 652 -36.28 -28.43 3.36
N SER A 653 -36.84 -28.54 2.15
CA SER A 653 -37.55 -27.46 1.44
C SER A 653 -39.07 -27.67 1.61
N PRO A 654 -39.95 -26.68 1.33
CA PRO A 654 -40.56 -26.74 0.00
C PRO A 654 -40.99 -25.39 -0.62
N ALA A 655 -41.14 -25.48 -1.94
CA ALA A 655 -41.45 -24.44 -2.92
C ALA A 655 -42.95 -24.05 -3.02
N SER A 656 -43.19 -22.99 -3.81
CA SER A 656 -44.33 -22.71 -4.74
C SER A 656 -44.83 -21.26 -4.60
N SER A 657 -45.37 -20.50 -5.56
CA SER A 657 -45.51 -20.56 -7.04
C SER A 657 -46.42 -19.37 -7.48
N VAL A 658 -46.18 -18.81 -8.68
CA VAL A 658 -47.10 -18.15 -9.67
C VAL A 658 -47.81 -16.78 -9.44
N SER A 659 -47.57 -15.89 -10.44
CA SER A 659 -48.48 -15.03 -11.26
C SER A 659 -49.22 -13.76 -10.81
N GLU A 660 -49.01 -12.73 -11.66
CA GLU A 660 -49.92 -11.72 -12.28
C GLU A 660 -50.94 -10.90 -11.44
N ALA A 661 -50.82 -9.57 -11.48
CA ALA A 661 -51.71 -8.63 -12.22
C ALA A 661 -51.53 -7.14 -11.80
N SER A 662 -51.59 -6.26 -12.81
CA SER A 662 -51.75 -4.77 -12.79
C SER A 662 -53.10 -4.34 -12.14
N PRO A 663 -53.58 -3.06 -12.06
CA PRO A 663 -53.13 -1.79 -12.70
C PRO A 663 -53.27 -0.47 -11.88
N LEU A 664 -52.73 0.66 -12.38
CA LEU A 664 -53.48 1.89 -12.78
C LEU A 664 -52.57 3.14 -12.96
N ASN A 665 -52.74 3.77 -14.14
CA ASN A 665 -52.84 5.21 -14.51
C ASN A 665 -51.77 6.22 -14.01
N GLU A 666 -51.33 7.24 -14.78
CA GLU A 666 -51.86 8.01 -15.93
C GLU A 666 -50.65 8.77 -16.55
N ALA A 667 -50.28 8.58 -17.82
CA ALA A 667 -50.62 9.39 -19.01
C ALA A 667 -50.34 10.92 -18.95
N LEU A 668 -49.35 11.42 -19.71
CA LEU A 668 -49.48 12.32 -20.89
C LEU A 668 -48.15 13.06 -21.26
N PRO A 669 -48.00 13.57 -22.51
CA PRO A 669 -46.74 13.68 -23.26
C PRO A 669 -46.23 15.13 -23.38
N ILE A 670 -45.08 15.34 -24.05
CA ILE A 670 -44.87 16.26 -25.20
C ILE A 670 -43.36 16.50 -25.43
N GLU A 671 -42.99 16.23 -26.68
CA GLU A 671 -42.05 16.87 -27.62
C GLU A 671 -40.84 17.69 -27.16
N GLU A 672 -39.79 17.47 -27.95
CA GLU A 672 -38.56 18.22 -28.10
C GLU A 672 -38.79 19.71 -28.34
N GLU A 673 -38.08 20.55 -27.60
CA GLU A 673 -37.58 21.83 -28.09
C GLU A 673 -36.30 22.22 -27.33
N GLU A 674 -35.24 22.50 -28.09
CA GLU A 674 -34.01 23.11 -27.60
C GLU A 674 -34.29 24.46 -26.94
N LEU A 675 -33.63 24.77 -25.81
CA LEU A 675 -33.10 26.12 -25.53
C LEU A 675 -32.21 26.15 -24.29
N GLU A 676 -31.20 27.02 -24.40
CA GLU A 676 -30.16 27.31 -23.44
C GLU A 676 -30.65 27.71 -22.03
N LYS A 677 -29.83 27.32 -21.03
CA LYS A 677 -29.69 27.91 -19.69
C LYS A 677 -30.97 27.99 -18.83
N ASN A 678 -31.14 26.99 -17.96
CA ASN A 678 -31.64 27.20 -16.60
C ASN A 678 -30.93 26.23 -15.65
N TYR A 679 -30.11 26.77 -14.74
CA TYR A 679 -29.70 26.04 -13.54
C TYR A 679 -30.93 25.92 -12.65
N ASP A 680 -31.63 24.79 -12.72
CA ASP A 680 -32.62 24.47 -11.70
C ASP A 680 -31.86 24.09 -10.42
N SER A 681 -31.76 25.02 -9.47
CA SER A 681 -31.04 24.81 -8.21
C SER A 681 -31.68 23.74 -7.30
N SER A 682 -32.81 23.16 -7.71
CA SER A 682 -33.53 22.13 -6.94
C SER A 682 -33.10 20.69 -7.23
N LYS A 683 -32.47 20.40 -8.39
CA LYS A 683 -32.03 19.04 -8.76
C LYS A 683 -30.54 18.83 -8.49
N PRO A 684 -30.12 17.65 -8.00
CA PRO A 684 -28.70 17.34 -7.84
C PRO A 684 -28.00 17.32 -9.20
N SER A 685 -26.74 17.71 -9.22
CA SER A 685 -25.94 17.84 -10.44
C SER A 685 -25.00 16.64 -10.63
N VAL A 686 -24.92 16.11 -11.85
CA VAL A 686 -24.05 14.96 -12.21
C VAL A 686 -23.16 15.34 -13.39
N LEU A 687 -21.85 15.14 -13.26
CA LEU A 687 -20.88 15.34 -14.35
C LEU A 687 -20.53 14.01 -15.02
N ILE A 688 -20.68 13.93 -16.33
CA ILE A 688 -20.32 12.78 -17.17
C ILE A 688 -19.03 13.12 -17.93
N ILE A 689 -18.01 12.26 -17.82
CA ILE A 689 -16.72 12.37 -18.50
C ILE A 689 -16.50 11.08 -19.28
N ASP A 690 -16.65 11.11 -20.60
CA ASP A 690 -16.40 9.96 -21.48
C ASP A 690 -15.97 10.53 -22.83
N ASP A 691 -15.05 9.91 -23.57
CA ASP A 691 -14.59 10.41 -24.86
C ASP A 691 -15.55 10.06 -26.02
N ASN A 692 -16.38 9.03 -25.82
CA ASN A 692 -17.39 8.61 -26.77
C ASN A 692 -18.69 9.43 -26.64
N ALA A 693 -19.03 10.17 -27.70
CA ALA A 693 -20.21 11.04 -27.73
C ALA A 693 -21.55 10.28 -27.57
N ASP A 694 -21.65 9.05 -28.08
CA ASP A 694 -22.87 8.25 -28.02
C ASP A 694 -23.11 7.71 -26.61
N ILE A 695 -22.04 7.29 -25.91
CA ILE A 695 -22.12 6.89 -24.50
C ILE A 695 -22.46 8.07 -23.61
N ARG A 696 -21.84 9.25 -23.84
CA ARG A 696 -22.20 10.48 -23.11
C ARG A 696 -23.68 10.80 -23.28
N SER A 697 -24.16 10.81 -24.52
CA SER A 697 -25.56 11.13 -24.86
C SER A 697 -26.54 10.11 -24.25
N TYR A 698 -26.19 8.83 -24.27
CA TYR A 698 -27.00 7.77 -23.67
C TYR A 698 -27.08 7.91 -22.14
N VAL A 699 -25.95 8.10 -21.45
CA VAL A 699 -25.93 8.31 -19.99
C VAL A 699 -26.63 9.61 -19.61
N HIS A 700 -26.50 10.67 -20.41
CA HIS A 700 -27.28 11.89 -20.27
C HIS A 700 -28.77 11.58 -20.36
N GLY A 701 -29.21 10.83 -21.38
CA GLY A 701 -30.59 10.39 -21.56
C GLY A 701 -31.15 9.58 -20.38
N LEU A 702 -30.31 8.82 -19.66
CA LEU A 702 -30.74 8.11 -18.46
C LEU A 702 -30.91 9.01 -17.22
N LEU A 703 -30.17 10.13 -17.15
CA LEU A 703 -30.05 10.95 -15.94
C LEU A 703 -30.79 12.29 -16.01
N TYR A 704 -31.04 12.84 -17.21
CA TYR A 704 -31.53 14.21 -17.37
C TYR A 704 -32.91 14.46 -16.74
N THR A 705 -33.74 13.43 -16.58
CA THR A 705 -35.07 13.55 -15.96
C THR A 705 -34.95 13.94 -14.48
N ASP A 706 -34.05 13.30 -13.75
CA ASP A 706 -33.91 13.42 -12.29
C ASP A 706 -32.76 14.33 -11.85
N TYR A 707 -31.77 14.58 -12.72
CA TYR A 707 -30.52 15.27 -12.39
C TYR A 707 -30.17 16.38 -13.39
N THR A 708 -29.45 17.39 -12.93
CA THR A 708 -28.80 18.37 -13.82
C THR A 708 -27.50 17.76 -14.36
N VAL A 709 -27.50 17.41 -15.65
CA VAL A 709 -26.36 16.73 -16.26
C VAL A 709 -25.38 17.73 -16.88
N ILE A 710 -24.10 17.56 -16.57
CA ILE A 710 -22.97 18.29 -17.15
C ILE A 710 -22.12 17.29 -17.91
N GLU A 711 -21.71 17.59 -19.14
CA GLU A 711 -20.90 16.67 -19.95
C GLU A 711 -19.48 17.18 -20.12
N ALA A 712 -18.50 16.29 -20.29
CA ALA A 712 -17.12 16.59 -20.65
C ALA A 712 -16.57 15.50 -21.59
N ALA A 713 -15.81 15.90 -22.61
CA ALA A 713 -15.34 14.98 -23.65
C ALA A 713 -13.98 14.33 -23.34
N ASP A 714 -13.27 14.79 -22.31
CA ASP A 714 -12.00 14.20 -21.88
C ASP A 714 -11.71 14.50 -20.40
N GLY A 715 -10.73 13.80 -19.82
CA GLY A 715 -10.36 13.95 -18.40
C GLY A 715 -9.89 15.36 -18.02
N SER A 716 -9.26 16.11 -18.94
CA SER A 716 -8.80 17.48 -18.66
C SER A 716 -9.98 18.45 -18.58
N GLU A 717 -10.92 18.33 -19.53
CA GLU A 717 -12.16 19.09 -19.53
C GLU A 717 -13.05 18.73 -18.33
N GLY A 718 -13.10 17.44 -17.98
CA GLY A 718 -13.80 16.91 -16.82
C GLY A 718 -13.31 17.53 -15.51
N ILE A 719 -11.98 17.55 -15.28
CA ILE A 719 -11.38 18.21 -14.10
C ILE A 719 -11.75 19.70 -14.06
N ARG A 720 -11.63 20.40 -15.19
CA ARG A 720 -11.97 21.84 -15.28
C ARG A 720 -13.44 22.11 -14.98
N LYS A 721 -14.36 21.29 -15.51
CA LYS A 721 -15.81 21.40 -15.27
C LYS A 721 -16.18 21.02 -13.84
N ALA A 722 -15.54 20.01 -13.26
CA ALA A 722 -15.73 19.62 -11.87
C ALA A 722 -15.34 20.75 -10.91
N MET A 723 -14.21 21.44 -11.14
CA MET A 723 -13.81 22.61 -10.34
C MET A 723 -14.76 23.80 -10.52
N LYS A 724 -15.26 24.02 -11.75
CA LYS A 724 -16.14 25.16 -12.05
C LYS A 724 -17.54 25.00 -11.46
N TYR A 725 -18.10 23.80 -11.51
CA TYR A 725 -19.52 23.56 -11.22
C TYR A 725 -19.77 22.75 -9.95
N VAL A 726 -18.75 22.09 -9.40
CA VAL A 726 -18.81 21.30 -8.16
C VAL A 726 -20.03 20.35 -8.15
N PRO A 727 -20.07 19.38 -9.08
CA PRO A 727 -21.21 18.48 -9.21
C PRO A 727 -21.41 17.62 -7.94
N ASP A 728 -22.62 17.14 -7.72
CA ASP A 728 -22.94 16.23 -6.60
C ASP A 728 -22.44 14.80 -6.85
N LEU A 729 -22.13 14.42 -8.10
CA LEU A 729 -21.52 13.14 -8.48
C LEU A 729 -20.78 13.25 -9.82
N ILE A 730 -19.70 12.47 -10.00
CA ILE A 730 -18.96 12.36 -11.27
C ILE A 730 -19.02 10.91 -11.77
N ILE A 731 -19.31 10.74 -13.06
CA ILE A 731 -19.24 9.46 -13.78
C ILE A 731 -18.13 9.62 -14.83
N SER A 732 -17.07 8.81 -14.77
CA SER A 732 -15.93 8.91 -15.68
C SER A 732 -15.61 7.58 -16.34
N ASP A 733 -15.32 7.57 -17.64
CA ASP A 733 -14.70 6.42 -18.29
C ASP A 733 -13.25 6.26 -17.85
N VAL A 734 -12.75 5.01 -17.83
CA VAL A 734 -11.37 4.69 -17.48
C VAL A 734 -10.42 4.89 -18.67
N MET A 735 -10.84 4.59 -19.90
CA MET A 735 -9.97 4.51 -21.07
C MET A 735 -10.14 5.75 -21.96
N MET A 736 -9.68 6.90 -21.48
CA MET A 736 -9.73 8.16 -22.23
C MET A 736 -8.34 8.59 -22.74
N PRO A 737 -8.26 9.24 -23.93
CA PRO A 737 -7.00 9.79 -24.44
C PRO A 737 -6.48 10.95 -23.57
N GLY A 738 -5.16 11.04 -23.44
CA GLY A 738 -4.50 12.08 -22.66
C GLY A 738 -4.47 11.77 -21.17
N ILE A 739 -5.53 12.16 -20.43
CA ILE A 739 -5.68 11.85 -19.01
C ILE A 739 -6.68 10.72 -18.87
N ASP A 740 -6.21 9.55 -18.45
CA ASP A 740 -7.08 8.40 -18.19
C ASP A 740 -7.99 8.62 -16.96
N GLY A 741 -9.05 7.83 -16.84
CA GLY A 741 -10.06 8.01 -15.79
C GLY A 741 -9.55 7.77 -14.36
N ILE A 742 -8.51 6.94 -14.20
CA ILE A 742 -7.93 6.66 -12.88
C ILE A 742 -7.10 7.86 -12.42
N GLU A 743 -6.27 8.41 -13.30
CA GLU A 743 -5.50 9.62 -13.07
C GLU A 743 -6.42 10.84 -12.90
N CYS A 744 -7.51 10.92 -13.68
CA CYS A 744 -8.56 11.93 -13.52
C CYS A 744 -9.19 11.86 -12.11
N CYS A 745 -9.60 10.67 -11.68
CA CYS A 745 -10.14 10.42 -10.34
C CYS A 745 -9.14 10.83 -9.24
N ARG A 746 -7.87 10.40 -9.36
CA ARG A 746 -6.81 10.73 -8.40
C ARG A 746 -6.62 12.23 -8.26
N ARG A 747 -6.64 12.99 -9.36
CA ARG A 747 -6.54 14.46 -9.34
C ARG A 747 -7.76 15.10 -8.72
N LEU A 748 -8.97 14.67 -9.09
CA LEU A 748 -10.22 15.15 -8.48
C LEU A 748 -10.25 14.92 -6.97
N LYS A 749 -9.75 13.77 -6.51
CA LYS A 749 -9.64 13.42 -5.08
C LYS A 749 -8.51 14.13 -4.34
N SER A 750 -7.53 14.67 -5.05
CA SER A 750 -6.43 15.45 -4.47
C SER A 750 -6.75 16.94 -4.29
N GLU A 751 -7.82 17.44 -4.91
CA GLU A 751 -8.17 18.87 -4.91
C GLU A 751 -9.34 19.22 -3.98
N LEU A 752 -9.19 20.26 -3.17
CA LEU A 752 -10.15 20.67 -2.12
C LEU A 752 -11.57 20.88 -2.64
N GLN A 753 -11.71 21.50 -3.82
CA GLN A 753 -13.01 21.84 -4.39
C GLN A 753 -13.76 20.60 -4.91
N THR A 754 -13.08 19.47 -5.13
CA THR A 754 -13.64 18.31 -5.81
C THR A 754 -13.48 16.99 -5.05
N CYS A 755 -12.67 16.94 -3.99
CA CYS A 755 -12.31 15.69 -3.31
C CYS A 755 -13.48 15.00 -2.59
N HIS A 756 -14.45 15.79 -2.15
CA HIS A 756 -15.66 15.33 -1.48
C HIS A 756 -16.72 14.77 -2.46
N ILE A 757 -16.55 15.00 -3.76
CA ILE A 757 -17.51 14.59 -4.78
C ILE A 757 -17.35 13.08 -5.03
N PRO A 758 -18.42 12.28 -4.96
CA PRO A 758 -18.35 10.86 -5.26
C PRO A 758 -18.06 10.62 -6.75
N VAL A 759 -17.16 9.66 -7.06
CA VAL A 759 -16.75 9.31 -8.42
C VAL A 759 -17.09 7.85 -8.74
N ILE A 760 -17.82 7.63 -9.83
CA ILE A 760 -18.10 6.32 -10.43
C ILE A 760 -17.22 6.14 -11.68
N LEU A 761 -16.43 5.07 -11.72
CA LEU A 761 -15.65 4.71 -12.90
C LEU A 761 -16.40 3.70 -13.79
N LEU A 762 -16.54 4.01 -15.09
CA LEU A 762 -17.03 3.10 -16.12
C LEU A 762 -15.86 2.52 -16.92
N THR A 763 -15.92 1.24 -17.30
CA THR A 763 -14.75 0.57 -17.90
C THR A 763 -15.09 -0.68 -18.70
N ALA A 764 -14.29 -1.00 -19.71
CA ALA A 764 -14.37 -2.26 -20.44
C ALA A 764 -13.53 -3.40 -19.82
N CYS A 765 -12.84 -3.21 -18.69
CA CYS A 765 -11.99 -4.23 -18.11
C CYS A 765 -12.62 -4.93 -16.89
N SER A 766 -12.55 -6.26 -16.85
CA SER A 766 -13.08 -7.09 -15.75
C SER A 766 -11.99 -7.71 -14.88
N LEU A 767 -10.74 -7.23 -15.00
CA LEU A 767 -9.61 -7.70 -14.19
C LEU A 767 -9.63 -7.02 -12.82
N ASP A 768 -9.58 -7.82 -11.75
CA ASP A 768 -9.61 -7.29 -10.38
C ASP A 768 -8.40 -6.40 -10.07
N GLU A 769 -7.25 -6.61 -10.72
CA GLU A 769 -6.07 -5.74 -10.62
C GLU A 769 -6.39 -4.27 -10.97
N GLN A 770 -7.21 -4.01 -11.99
CA GLN A 770 -7.58 -2.65 -12.39
C GLN A 770 -8.73 -2.06 -11.55
N ARG A 771 -9.58 -2.92 -10.98
CA ARG A 771 -10.59 -2.52 -10.00
C ARG A 771 -9.92 -2.03 -8.72
N ILE A 772 -8.90 -2.77 -8.26
CA ILE A 772 -8.07 -2.40 -7.11
C ILE A 772 -7.40 -1.05 -7.38
N GLN A 773 -6.76 -0.85 -8.55
CA GLN A 773 -6.17 0.45 -8.91
C GLN A 773 -7.18 1.60 -8.96
N GLY A 774 -8.41 1.35 -9.43
CA GLY A 774 -9.48 2.34 -9.43
C GLY A 774 -9.91 2.74 -8.02
N TYR A 775 -10.02 1.78 -7.09
CA TYR A 775 -10.32 2.05 -5.68
C TYR A 775 -9.15 2.72 -4.95
N ASP A 776 -7.91 2.29 -5.20
CA ASP A 776 -6.69 2.92 -4.65
C ASP A 776 -6.54 4.37 -5.13
N GLY A 777 -7.03 4.68 -6.34
CA GLY A 777 -7.14 6.03 -6.88
C GLY A 777 -8.21 6.91 -6.23
N GLY A 778 -9.04 6.34 -5.35
CA GLY A 778 -10.06 7.04 -4.58
C GLY A 778 -11.48 6.99 -5.15
N ALA A 779 -11.76 6.14 -6.15
CA ALA A 779 -13.12 6.01 -6.70
C ALA A 779 -14.10 5.38 -5.70
N ASP A 780 -15.34 5.88 -5.67
CA ASP A 780 -16.38 5.43 -4.74
C ASP A 780 -17.16 4.21 -5.29
N SER A 781 -17.19 4.05 -6.61
CA SER A 781 -17.83 2.90 -7.28
C SER A 781 -17.19 2.60 -8.63
N TYR A 782 -17.33 1.35 -9.07
CA TYR A 782 -16.80 0.85 -10.34
C TYR A 782 -17.86 0.02 -11.05
N ILE A 783 -18.10 0.26 -12.35
CA ILE A 783 -19.12 -0.41 -13.15
C ILE A 783 -18.53 -0.85 -14.50
N SER A 784 -18.65 -2.14 -14.82
CA SER A 784 -18.17 -2.72 -16.08
C SER A 784 -19.15 -2.48 -17.23
N LYS A 785 -18.64 -2.10 -18.41
CA LYS A 785 -19.32 -2.04 -19.71
C LYS A 785 -19.35 -3.44 -20.35
N PRO A 786 -20.50 -3.92 -20.88
CA PRO A 786 -21.81 -3.27 -20.85
C PRO A 786 -22.43 -3.27 -19.44
N PHE A 787 -23.06 -2.15 -19.08
CA PHE A 787 -23.70 -1.96 -17.77
C PHE A 787 -25.22 -1.90 -17.92
N SER A 788 -25.92 -2.34 -16.87
CA SER A 788 -27.36 -2.16 -16.74
C SER A 788 -27.67 -0.72 -16.33
N SER A 789 -28.61 -0.08 -17.03
CA SER A 789 -29.12 1.26 -16.70
C SER A 789 -29.70 1.31 -15.28
N GLN A 790 -30.45 0.28 -14.86
CA GLN A 790 -31.01 0.17 -13.51
C GLN A 790 -29.91 0.15 -12.44
N LEU A 791 -28.82 -0.59 -12.69
CA LEU A 791 -27.68 -0.66 -11.78
C LEU A 791 -26.97 0.70 -11.67
N LEU A 792 -26.75 1.38 -12.79
CA LEU A 792 -26.14 2.71 -12.81
C LEU A 792 -26.99 3.71 -12.02
N LEU A 793 -28.29 3.76 -12.28
CA LEU A 793 -29.24 4.66 -11.60
C LEU A 793 -29.30 4.39 -10.10
N ALA A 794 -29.36 3.12 -9.69
CA ALA A 794 -29.35 2.75 -8.28
C ALA A 794 -28.06 3.19 -7.57
N ARG A 795 -26.90 3.06 -8.23
CA ARG A 795 -25.61 3.50 -7.68
C ARG A 795 -25.51 5.01 -7.55
N VAL A 796 -25.94 5.75 -8.58
CA VAL A 796 -25.99 7.21 -8.57
C VAL A 796 -26.87 7.71 -7.43
N ARG A 797 -28.10 7.19 -7.31
CA ARG A 797 -29.04 7.54 -6.23
C ARG A 797 -28.44 7.31 -4.85
N ASN A 798 -27.89 6.11 -4.60
CA ASN A 798 -27.34 5.75 -3.30
C ASN A 798 -26.14 6.62 -2.89
N LEU A 799 -25.25 6.96 -3.82
CA LEU A 799 -24.08 7.79 -3.53
C LEU A 799 -24.49 9.25 -3.23
N ILE A 800 -25.42 9.81 -4.01
CA ILE A 800 -25.95 11.15 -3.77
C ILE A 800 -26.70 11.22 -2.43
N ASP A 801 -27.54 10.23 -2.12
CA ASP A 801 -28.29 10.20 -0.85
C ASP A 801 -27.38 10.00 0.37
N SER A 802 -26.36 9.14 0.25
CA SER A 802 -25.35 8.97 1.31
C SER A 802 -24.60 10.28 1.58
N HIS A 803 -24.23 11.01 0.53
CA HIS A 803 -23.55 12.30 0.66
C HIS A 803 -24.49 13.39 1.22
N ARG A 804 -25.79 13.37 0.86
CA ARG A 804 -26.82 14.27 1.39
C ARG A 804 -27.06 14.04 2.89
N ARG A 805 -27.17 12.78 3.33
CA ARG A 805 -27.30 12.41 4.75
C ARG A 805 -26.11 12.90 5.56
N LEU A 806 -24.90 12.84 5.00
CA LEU A 806 -23.69 13.37 5.62
C LEU A 806 -23.75 14.90 5.78
N LYS A 807 -24.18 15.63 4.74
CA LYS A 807 -24.40 17.09 4.82
C LYS A 807 -25.42 17.44 5.91
N GLN A 808 -26.50 16.65 6.04
CA GLN A 808 -27.56 16.85 7.03
C GLN A 808 -27.11 16.53 8.48
N PHE A 809 -26.31 15.49 8.70
CA PHE A 809 -25.77 15.11 10.02
C PHE A 809 -24.93 16.24 10.66
N PHE A 810 -24.40 17.12 9.82
CA PHE A 810 -23.47 18.18 10.17
C PHE A 810 -24.03 19.61 9.95
N GLY A 811 -25.28 19.76 9.50
CA GLY A 811 -25.92 21.05 9.26
C GLY A 811 -26.52 21.66 10.53
N ASP A 812 -26.32 22.96 10.73
CA ASP A 812 -26.98 23.73 11.79
C ASP A 812 -28.44 24.01 11.39
N GLY A 813 -29.38 23.43 12.14
CA GLY A 813 -30.76 23.89 12.24
C GLY A 813 -31.66 23.68 11.02
N GLN A 814 -32.14 22.45 10.79
CA GLN A 814 -33.51 22.22 10.32
C GLN A 814 -33.96 20.78 10.61
N THR A 815 -35.20 20.68 11.06
CA THR A 815 -35.92 19.50 11.54
C THR A 815 -35.73 18.30 10.60
N LEU A 816 -35.25 17.18 11.14
CA LEU A 816 -35.23 15.89 10.44
C LEU A 816 -36.64 15.59 9.92
N ALA A 817 -36.80 15.48 8.61
CA ALA A 817 -37.97 14.82 8.04
C ALA A 817 -38.02 13.40 8.64
N LYS A 818 -39.15 13.08 9.28
CA LYS A 818 -39.49 11.74 9.76
C LYS A 818 -39.44 10.78 8.55
N GLU A 819 -39.06 9.52 8.80
CA GLU A 819 -38.83 8.43 7.82
C GLU A 819 -37.35 8.40 7.37
N ASP A 820 -36.39 7.74 8.05
CA ASP A 820 -36.20 6.28 8.15
C ASP A 820 -35.09 5.92 9.16
N VAL A 821 -35.18 6.39 10.41
CA VAL A 821 -34.23 6.01 11.47
C VAL A 821 -35.00 5.46 12.65
N CYS A 822 -34.69 4.22 13.05
CA CYS A 822 -35.22 3.58 14.26
C CYS A 822 -35.09 4.54 15.45
N ASP A 823 -36.14 4.72 16.25
CA ASP A 823 -36.15 5.67 17.36
C ASP A 823 -35.01 5.43 18.37
N MET A 824 -34.56 4.17 18.51
CA MET A 824 -33.40 3.80 19.33
C MET A 824 -32.06 4.33 18.80
N ASP A 825 -31.92 4.51 17.48
CA ASP A 825 -30.70 5.04 16.86
C ASP A 825 -30.71 6.58 16.82
N LYS A 826 -31.89 7.21 16.82
CA LYS A 826 -32.02 8.66 17.10
C LYS A 826 -31.58 8.98 18.52
N ASP A 827 -32.11 8.27 19.52
CA ASP A 827 -31.70 8.45 20.91
C ASP A 827 -30.20 8.23 21.11
N PHE A 828 -29.62 7.26 20.39
CA PHE A 828 -28.19 6.99 20.42
C PHE A 828 -27.36 8.13 19.80
N VAL A 829 -27.75 8.63 18.63
CA VAL A 829 -27.07 9.74 17.94
C VAL A 829 -27.24 11.04 18.71
N GLU A 830 -28.42 11.33 19.26
CA GLU A 830 -28.66 12.52 20.09
C GLU A 830 -27.85 12.46 21.38
N LYS A 831 -27.79 11.30 22.07
CA LYS A 831 -26.90 11.11 23.22
C LYS A 831 -25.44 11.28 22.84
N PHE A 832 -24.99 10.71 21.73
CA PHE A 832 -23.61 10.86 21.26
C PHE A 832 -23.27 12.33 20.94
N LYS A 833 -24.17 13.03 20.25
CA LYS A 833 -24.02 14.45 19.93
C LYS A 833 -23.98 15.31 21.20
N ALA A 834 -24.91 15.08 22.13
CA ALA A 834 -24.93 15.77 23.41
C ALA A 834 -23.65 15.50 24.22
N LEU A 835 -23.08 14.31 24.12
CA LEU A 835 -21.84 13.94 24.82
C LEU A 835 -20.60 14.59 24.20
N ILE A 836 -20.55 14.65 22.87
CA ILE A 836 -19.55 15.42 22.13
C ILE A 836 -19.66 16.90 22.49
N ASP A 837 -20.86 17.47 22.51
CA ASP A 837 -21.09 18.88 22.85
C ASP A 837 -20.70 19.18 24.30
N ALA A 838 -21.02 18.28 25.24
CA ALA A 838 -20.69 18.45 26.66
C ALA A 838 -19.19 18.35 26.97
N LYS A 839 -18.44 17.55 26.20
CA LYS A 839 -17.00 17.31 26.42
C LYS A 839 -16.13 17.89 25.30
N MET A 840 -16.66 18.81 24.50
CA MET A 840 -15.99 19.30 23.28
C MET A 840 -14.64 19.97 23.58
N GLY A 841 -14.56 20.73 24.68
CA GLY A 841 -13.36 21.45 25.13
C GLY A 841 -12.30 20.59 25.83
N ASP A 842 -12.56 19.30 26.09
CA ASP A 842 -11.61 18.44 26.78
C ASP A 842 -10.56 17.87 25.81
N SER A 843 -9.35 18.41 25.85
CA SER A 843 -8.22 17.95 25.02
C SER A 843 -7.80 16.48 25.27
N GLY A 844 -8.19 15.88 26.40
CA GLY A 844 -7.93 14.48 26.74
C GLY A 844 -8.99 13.48 26.28
N LEU A 845 -10.11 13.95 25.73
CA LEU A 845 -11.25 13.11 25.34
C LEU A 845 -10.85 12.09 24.27
N ASN A 846 -10.98 10.81 24.59
CA ASN A 846 -10.69 9.69 23.70
C ASN A 846 -11.92 8.77 23.50
N VAL A 847 -11.84 7.84 22.55
CA VAL A 847 -12.93 6.91 22.21
C VAL A 847 -13.29 5.96 23.37
N GLU A 848 -12.37 5.71 24.30
CA GLU A 848 -12.62 4.84 25.46
C GLU A 848 -13.50 5.55 26.48
N ASP A 849 -13.30 6.86 26.68
CA ASP A 849 -14.13 7.69 27.55
C ASP A 849 -15.52 7.90 26.94
N LEU A 850 -15.61 8.17 25.64
CA LEU A 850 -16.88 8.21 24.90
C LEU A 850 -17.62 6.86 25.00
N GLY A 851 -16.89 5.74 24.92
CA GLY A 851 -17.46 4.41 25.07
C GLY A 851 -18.04 4.18 26.47
N LYS A 852 -17.24 4.48 27.51
CA LYS A 852 -17.66 4.35 28.92
C LYS A 852 -18.93 5.14 29.22
N ASP A 853 -19.01 6.41 28.80
CA ASP A 853 -20.17 7.25 29.11
C ASP A 853 -21.42 6.84 28.33
N MET A 854 -21.25 6.19 27.17
CA MET A 854 -22.34 5.60 26.40
C MET A 854 -22.71 4.18 26.82
N GLY A 855 -22.00 3.60 27.80
CA GLY A 855 -22.21 2.21 28.24
C GLY A 855 -21.81 1.16 27.20
N LEU A 856 -20.92 1.50 26.27
CA LEU A 856 -20.45 0.63 25.19
C LEU A 856 -18.94 0.42 25.25
N SER A 857 -18.47 -0.78 24.88
CA SER A 857 -17.04 -0.97 24.66
C SER A 857 -16.56 -0.12 23.47
N ARG A 858 -15.27 0.25 23.48
CA ARG A 858 -14.61 1.00 22.38
C ARG A 858 -14.93 0.43 20.99
N VAL A 859 -14.91 -0.91 20.86
CA VAL A 859 -15.17 -1.61 19.60
C VAL A 859 -16.65 -1.53 19.19
N GLN A 860 -17.58 -1.63 20.14
CA GLN A 860 -19.01 -1.52 19.87
C GLN A 860 -19.41 -0.09 19.50
N LEU A 861 -18.87 0.92 20.20
CA LEU A 861 -19.08 2.32 19.86
C LEU A 861 -18.55 2.62 18.46
N TYR A 862 -17.33 2.18 18.15
CA TYR A 862 -16.72 2.36 16.84
C TYR A 862 -17.55 1.70 15.73
N ARG A 863 -17.98 0.44 15.91
CA ARG A 863 -18.81 -0.27 14.92
C ARG A 863 -20.16 0.40 14.73
N LYS A 864 -20.82 0.83 15.81
CA LYS A 864 -22.15 1.44 15.74
C LYS A 864 -22.11 2.82 15.09
N ILE A 865 -21.14 3.65 15.45
CA ILE A 865 -20.94 4.97 14.82
C ILE A 865 -20.52 4.83 13.36
N LYS A 866 -19.58 3.92 13.04
CA LYS A 866 -19.15 3.69 11.66
C LYS A 866 -20.29 3.11 10.80
N SER A 867 -21.15 2.27 11.35
CA SER A 867 -22.32 1.75 10.63
C SER A 867 -23.38 2.83 10.35
N LEU A 868 -23.52 3.82 11.23
CA LEU A 868 -24.53 4.89 11.09
C LEU A 868 -24.02 6.08 10.27
N THR A 869 -22.71 6.33 10.26
CA THR A 869 -22.12 7.55 9.70
C THR A 869 -21.01 7.30 8.68
N ASN A 870 -20.49 6.08 8.56
CA ASN A 870 -19.24 5.71 7.85
C ASN A 870 -17.95 6.36 8.37
N TYR A 871 -18.00 7.20 9.39
CA TYR A 871 -16.83 7.79 10.04
C TYR A 871 -16.49 7.10 11.35
N SER A 872 -15.24 7.21 11.77
CA SER A 872 -14.84 6.83 13.13
C SER A 872 -15.29 7.86 14.17
N PRO A 873 -15.50 7.46 15.44
CA PRO A 873 -15.83 8.40 16.51
C PRO A 873 -14.83 9.55 16.68
N ASN A 874 -13.53 9.28 16.45
CA ASN A 874 -12.48 10.31 16.49
C ASN A 874 -12.60 11.32 15.35
N GLU A 875 -12.93 10.86 14.14
CA GLU A 875 -13.15 11.75 13.00
C GLU A 875 -14.39 12.63 13.22
N LEU A 876 -15.48 12.06 13.74
CA LEU A 876 -16.69 12.82 14.07
C LEU A 876 -16.42 13.88 15.16
N LEU A 877 -15.70 13.52 16.23
CA LEU A 877 -15.31 14.46 17.28
C LEU A 877 -14.46 15.60 16.70
N ARG A 878 -13.47 15.27 15.85
CA ARG A 878 -12.63 16.27 15.18
C ARG A 878 -13.46 17.20 14.31
N ILE A 879 -14.38 16.68 13.50
CA ILE A 879 -15.24 17.50 12.65
C ILE A 879 -16.16 18.41 13.50
N ALA A 880 -16.72 17.89 14.59
CA ALA A 880 -17.55 18.67 15.50
C ALA A 880 -16.79 19.84 16.14
N ARG A 881 -15.57 19.59 16.65
CA ARG A 881 -14.68 20.63 17.19
C ARG A 881 -14.35 21.71 16.16
N LEU A 882 -14.06 21.30 14.94
CA LEU A 882 -13.74 22.22 13.84
C LEU A 882 -14.94 23.08 13.41
N LYS A 883 -16.16 22.52 13.39
CA LYS A 883 -17.39 23.29 13.13
C LYS A 883 -17.70 24.29 14.23
N LYS A 884 -17.55 23.90 15.49
CA LYS A 884 -17.71 24.82 16.62
C LYS A 884 -16.65 25.93 16.57
N ALA A 885 -15.42 25.60 16.17
CA ALA A 885 -14.36 26.57 16.00
C ALA A 885 -14.69 27.58 14.89
N ALA A 886 -15.26 27.12 13.76
CA ALA A 886 -15.72 28.01 12.70
C ALA A 886 -16.85 28.95 13.18
N SER A 887 -17.78 28.45 14.00
CA SER A 887 -18.83 29.27 14.63
C SER A 887 -18.25 30.31 15.60
N LEU A 888 -17.25 29.94 16.42
CA LEU A 888 -16.57 30.86 17.33
C LEU A 888 -15.73 31.90 16.59
N LEU A 889 -15.04 31.53 15.50
CA LEU A 889 -14.34 32.47 14.62
C LEU A 889 -15.33 33.46 13.97
N ALA A 890 -16.56 33.03 13.71
CA ALA A 890 -17.61 33.87 13.14
C ALA A 890 -18.34 34.76 14.17
N SER A 891 -18.37 34.40 15.45
CA SER A 891 -19.23 35.06 16.46
C SER A 891 -18.50 35.67 17.66
N SER A 892 -17.21 35.40 17.84
CA SER A 892 -16.41 35.86 18.99
C SER A 892 -15.18 36.68 18.56
N ASP A 893 -14.67 37.52 19.45
CA ASP A 893 -13.42 38.27 19.30
C ASP A 893 -12.19 37.48 19.79
N MET A 894 -12.35 36.18 20.03
CA MET A 894 -11.29 35.31 20.54
C MET A 894 -10.21 35.09 19.48
N THR A 895 -8.97 34.96 19.93
CA THR A 895 -7.85 34.64 19.05
C THR A 895 -7.94 33.20 18.53
N VAL A 896 -7.33 32.94 17.38
CA VAL A 896 -7.24 31.58 16.79
C VAL A 896 -6.72 30.54 17.80
N ALA A 897 -5.79 30.95 18.67
CA ALA A 897 -5.22 30.08 19.68
C ALA A 897 -6.21 29.77 20.81
N GLU A 898 -6.93 30.78 21.30
CA GLU A 898 -7.98 30.60 22.32
C GLU A 898 -9.11 29.73 21.79
N ILE A 899 -9.54 29.93 20.54
CA ILE A 899 -10.58 29.11 19.91
C ILE A 899 -10.12 27.65 19.78
N GLY A 900 -8.86 27.42 19.40
CA GLY A 900 -8.28 26.08 19.33
C GLY A 900 -8.33 25.33 20.67
N TYR A 901 -8.02 26.01 21.78
CA TYR A 901 -8.12 25.41 23.12
C TYR A 901 -9.58 25.25 23.58
N GLU A 902 -10.44 26.22 23.30
CA GLU A 902 -11.86 26.21 23.67
C GLU A 902 -12.61 25.03 23.04
N VAL A 903 -12.25 24.68 21.81
CA VAL A 903 -12.80 23.51 21.11
C VAL A 903 -12.02 22.22 21.37
N GLY A 904 -11.12 22.21 22.35
CA GLY A 904 -10.47 20.99 22.85
C GLY A 904 -9.35 20.43 21.98
N PHE A 905 -8.67 21.26 21.18
CA PHE A 905 -7.41 20.86 20.57
C PHE A 905 -6.25 21.03 21.56
N SER A 906 -5.35 20.04 21.60
CA SER A 906 -4.14 20.06 22.44
C SER A 906 -3.10 21.12 22.02
N SER A 907 -3.18 21.61 20.78
CA SER A 907 -2.28 22.63 20.26
C SER A 907 -2.98 23.50 19.20
N PRO A 908 -2.82 24.85 19.25
CA PRO A 908 -3.25 25.78 18.20
C PRO A 908 -2.64 25.48 16.84
N SER A 909 -1.42 24.94 16.78
CA SER A 909 -0.78 24.59 15.51
C SER A 909 -1.41 23.34 14.90
N TYR A 910 -1.75 22.35 15.74
CA TYR A 910 -2.50 21.18 15.32
C TYR A 910 -3.93 21.53 14.89
N PHE A 911 -4.60 22.39 15.67
CA PHE A 911 -5.89 22.99 15.30
C PHE A 911 -5.81 23.70 13.94
N THR A 912 -4.82 24.56 13.73
CA THR A 912 -4.65 25.31 12.48
C THR A 912 -4.42 24.37 11.29
N LYS A 913 -3.62 23.31 11.48
CA LYS A 913 -3.39 22.27 10.47
C LYS A 913 -4.69 21.52 10.16
N CYS A 914 -5.39 21.03 11.17
CA CYS A 914 -6.65 20.29 10.99
C CYS A 914 -7.76 21.17 10.43
N TYR A 915 -7.83 22.44 10.83
CA TYR A 915 -8.76 23.42 10.30
C TYR A 915 -8.46 23.71 8.82
N LYS A 916 -7.18 23.87 8.45
CA LYS A 916 -6.75 24.03 7.07
C LYS A 916 -6.97 22.78 6.22
N GLU A 917 -6.79 21.59 6.78
CA GLU A 917 -7.09 20.32 6.11
C GLU A 917 -8.60 20.14 5.88
N GLN A 918 -9.44 20.58 6.82
CA GLN A 918 -10.90 20.42 6.76
C GLN A 918 -11.62 21.50 5.95
N PHE A 919 -11.16 22.76 6.03
CA PHE A 919 -11.79 23.92 5.41
C PHE A 919 -10.96 24.54 4.28
N GLY A 920 -9.73 24.06 4.07
CA GLY A 920 -8.84 24.51 2.99
C GLY A 920 -8.19 25.87 3.18
N GLU A 921 -8.66 26.66 4.15
CA GLU A 921 -8.12 27.96 4.54
C GLU A 921 -7.67 27.94 6.01
N SER A 922 -6.70 28.78 6.37
CA SER A 922 -6.30 28.86 7.78
C SER A 922 -7.32 29.70 8.57
N PRO A 923 -7.53 29.42 9.88
CA PRO A 923 -8.38 30.25 10.74
C PRO A 923 -7.98 31.74 10.70
N THR A 924 -6.69 32.00 10.52
CA THR A 924 -6.11 33.34 10.44
C THR A 924 -6.50 34.06 9.14
N ASP A 925 -6.62 33.33 8.03
CA ASP A 925 -7.02 33.90 6.74
C ASP A 925 -8.51 34.27 6.75
N LEU A 926 -9.35 33.47 7.43
CA LEU A 926 -10.77 33.78 7.64
C LEU A 926 -10.95 35.06 8.48
N LEU A 927 -10.20 35.24 9.57
CA LEU A 927 -10.25 36.45 10.40
C LEU A 927 -9.76 37.70 9.66
N LYS A 928 -8.73 37.60 8.82
CA LYS A 928 -8.24 38.70 7.98
C LYS A 928 -9.26 39.20 6.96
N ARG A 929 -10.21 38.35 6.56
CA ARG A 929 -11.29 38.70 5.63
C ARG A 929 -12.43 39.50 6.29
N LYS A 930 -12.46 39.52 7.62
CA LYS A 930 -13.44 40.23 8.46
C LYS A 930 -12.96 41.63 8.90
N GLY A 931 -11.66 41.90 8.78
CA GLY A 931 -11.00 43.14 9.17
C GLY A 931 -10.84 44.14 8.04
#